data_AF-A0A553MU61-F1
#
_entry.id   AF-A0A553MU61-F1
#
_cell.length_a   1.000
_cell.length_b   1.000
_cell.length_c   1.000
_cell.angle_alpha   90.00
_cell.angle_beta   90.00
_cell.angle_gamma   90.00
#
_symmetry.space_group_name_H-M   'P 1'
#
loop_
_entity.id
_entity.type
_entity.pdbx_description
1 polymer ?
#
loop_
_entity_poly.entity_id
_entity_poly.type
_entity_poly.pdbx_seq_one_letter_code
_entity_poly.pdbx_strand_id
1 'polypeptide(L)'
;MKSALGKRLIVAVRIGFNRVNANICSGKSSFQRFTGCHLRHRELSTSATTLQYDVKKSDIAKSGNRKLFFDTHAMVQRMEESGFIPEQAEAIVRMMVNISNSNMDVMYSDMATKSQQEIMLQKVMSHIAAVKKDMIILEKSEFSALLTENEDVMNKKRADIILDMNVEKSRVKEMWADYGRKLIGTRNELIEMNSEQDRHVTQTNMKIDTEVSGLKTMLEAHKLDSIKYLADKMSVAFSSSGEDLLQRSVCLSTGSFTGDRAELYQISETIHFVSKNKFKRVALQFPDELLPDARWVSAEIEGETKAKTFILGDTSYGSCCVDAVAAEHVGADCIVHYGPSCLSPCRRLPLLNVFGKRPIDVQQCAASFKELYPDHQSHVVILYDVSYMHAIGDLRVLLSEAYPSVVVSQLKTDHSDGPGQEQNMEDTDSHEERGIFEFGRQFNLKHGKSLEDYRMFFIGQEGRTLTNFMMTWNRCTFSSFNPETASGRVELLGINKALMKRYYAIERAKDANVVGILVGTLGVVNYLTVIEQLKDVIRKAGKKSYLFAVGKINVPKLANFLEIDVYVLVACPENSLLDSGDFYKPIVTPFEMEVACNKHRESHVGFPEPNQAATDEDTPDVSLITGSLRTCFTNTSEINGSSESSSLVLRNQTLTVANSNSAASFLAGRSWQGLEPRLGETPVVKAVEGRRGIAIAYEEEGVGNEDTL
;
A
#
# COMPACT_ATOMS: atom_id res chain seq x y z
N MET A 1 -32.88 64.40 -32.76
CA MET A 1 -33.98 63.77 -33.51
C MET A 1 -33.49 62.40 -33.97
N LYS A 2 -34.21 61.35 -33.52
CA LYS A 2 -34.45 60.00 -34.11
C LYS A 2 -33.24 59.11 -34.47
N SER A 3 -33.17 57.81 -34.15
CA SER A 3 -34.01 56.83 -33.41
C SER A 3 -33.19 55.53 -33.28
N ALA A 4 -32.99 54.93 -32.10
CA ALA A 4 -33.75 53.79 -31.53
C ALA A 4 -33.81 52.56 -32.47
N LEU A 5 -33.49 51.30 -32.11
CA LEU A 5 -33.75 50.51 -30.90
C LEU A 5 -32.86 49.25 -30.89
N GLY A 6 -32.59 48.70 -29.70
CA GLY A 6 -32.12 47.30 -29.56
C GLY A 6 -31.33 47.05 -28.27
N LYS A 7 -31.98 46.59 -27.20
CA LYS A 7 -31.33 46.09 -25.98
C LYS A 7 -31.98 44.79 -25.52
N ARG A 8 -31.17 43.76 -25.30
CA ARG A 8 -31.28 42.79 -24.19
C ARG A 8 -29.89 42.33 -23.76
N LEU A 9 -29.81 42.01 -22.49
CA LEU A 9 -28.74 42.33 -21.55
C LEU A 9 -27.91 41.09 -21.19
N ILE A 10 -26.60 41.30 -21.04
CA ILE A 10 -25.58 40.36 -20.53
C ILE A 10 -25.22 40.79 -19.11
N VAL A 11 -24.97 39.86 -18.19
CA VAL A 11 -24.17 40.12 -16.99
C VAL A 11 -23.08 39.06 -16.88
N ALA A 12 -21.83 39.52 -16.93
CA ALA A 12 -20.61 38.78 -16.64
C ALA A 12 -19.80 39.63 -15.65
N VAL A 13 -19.17 38.97 -14.67
CA VAL A 13 -18.16 39.57 -13.81
C VAL A 13 -16.91 38.70 -13.92
N ARG A 14 -15.82 39.28 -14.42
CA ARG A 14 -14.47 38.71 -14.32
C ARG A 14 -13.48 39.80 -13.90
N ILE A 15 -12.60 39.34 -13.03
CA ILE A 15 -11.53 39.99 -12.27
C ILE A 15 -10.38 40.49 -13.16
N GLY A 16 -9.72 41.57 -12.76
CA GLY A 16 -8.26 41.68 -12.90
C GLY A 16 -7.65 43.06 -13.24
N PHE A 17 -6.68 43.45 -12.40
CA PHE A 17 -5.42 44.17 -12.70
C PHE A 17 -5.23 45.70 -12.49
N ASN A 18 -4.29 45.99 -11.56
CA ASN A 18 -3.02 46.75 -11.69
C ASN A 18 -2.84 48.27 -11.42
N ARG A 19 -1.71 48.52 -10.71
CA ARG A 19 -0.63 49.54 -10.87
C ARG A 19 -0.72 50.96 -10.24
N VAL A 20 0.13 51.15 -9.21
CA VAL A 20 1.26 52.10 -9.02
C VAL A 20 1.34 53.38 -9.90
N ASN A 21 1.33 54.60 -9.31
CA ASN A 21 2.50 55.54 -9.14
C ASN A 21 2.18 56.96 -8.58
N ALA A 22 3.15 57.48 -7.80
CA ALA A 22 3.60 58.83 -7.34
C ALA A 22 2.93 60.21 -7.66
N ASN A 23 2.97 61.14 -6.66
CA ASN A 23 3.46 62.56 -6.66
C ASN A 23 2.82 63.39 -5.50
N ILE A 24 3.53 63.94 -4.49
CA ILE A 24 4.42 65.14 -4.36
C ILE A 24 3.70 66.52 -4.16
N CYS A 25 3.86 67.04 -2.93
CA CYS A 25 4.09 68.42 -2.40
C CYS A 25 3.11 69.63 -2.46
N SER A 26 3.08 70.30 -1.27
CA SER A 26 3.08 71.76 -0.94
C SER A 26 1.80 72.24 -0.24
N GLY A 27 1.77 73.12 0.79
CA GLY A 27 2.74 73.96 1.48
C GLY A 27 2.00 74.69 2.65
N LYS A 28 2.77 75.25 3.59
CA LYS A 28 2.38 75.75 4.94
C LYS A 28 1.60 77.08 4.94
N SER A 29 0.69 77.29 5.92
CA SER A 29 0.80 78.33 7.00
C SER A 29 -0.51 78.59 7.79
N SER A 30 -0.50 78.20 9.08
CA SER A 30 -1.03 78.85 10.31
C SER A 30 -2.18 79.87 10.30
N PHE A 31 -3.24 79.62 11.11
CA PHE A 31 -3.57 80.38 12.33
C PHE A 31 -4.65 79.69 13.21
N GLN A 32 -4.58 79.94 14.53
CA GLN A 32 -5.38 79.46 15.68
C GLN A 32 -6.90 79.80 15.57
N ARG A 33 -7.90 79.21 16.27
CA ARG A 33 -8.00 78.66 17.65
C ARG A 33 -9.40 77.97 17.86
N PHE A 34 -9.45 76.99 18.78
CA PHE A 34 -10.61 76.44 19.56
C PHE A 34 -11.72 75.69 18.78
N THR A 35 -12.29 74.54 19.20
CA THR A 35 -12.36 73.75 20.45
C THR A 35 -12.97 72.39 20.08
N GLY A 36 -12.54 71.26 20.68
CA GLY A 36 -13.35 70.03 20.73
C GLY A 36 -12.60 68.71 20.54
N CYS A 37 -12.43 67.96 21.64
CA CYS A 37 -12.19 66.52 21.75
C CYS A 37 -10.97 65.92 21.03
N HIS A 38 -9.84 65.80 21.75
CA HIS A 38 -8.57 65.26 21.26
C HIS A 38 -8.47 63.74 21.48
N LEU A 39 -8.20 63.02 20.38
CA LEU A 39 -7.52 61.73 20.37
C LEU A 39 -6.27 61.81 21.28
N ARG A 40 -6.09 60.81 22.16
CA ARG A 40 -4.76 60.49 22.67
C ARG A 40 -4.21 59.30 21.88
N HIS A 41 -3.45 59.61 20.84
CA HIS A 41 -2.30 58.79 20.49
C HIS A 41 -1.37 58.82 21.70
N ARG A 42 -1.13 57.66 22.33
CA ARG A 42 0.02 57.50 23.22
C ARG A 42 1.06 56.72 22.44
N GLU A 43 2.07 57.47 22.01
CA GLU A 43 3.38 56.98 21.65
C GLU A 43 3.84 55.99 22.72
N LEU A 44 4.22 54.78 22.30
CA LEU A 44 4.99 53.85 23.12
C LEU A 44 6.36 54.49 23.33
N SER A 45 6.45 55.34 24.35
CA SER A 45 7.71 55.75 24.94
C SER A 45 8.40 54.49 25.44
N THR A 46 9.43 54.04 24.74
CA THR A 46 10.46 53.15 25.29
C THR A 46 11.26 53.94 26.32
N SER A 47 10.62 54.30 27.42
CA SER A 47 11.28 54.64 28.66
C SER A 47 11.66 53.33 29.30
N ALA A 48 12.75 52.73 28.85
CA ALA A 48 13.49 51.79 29.67
C ALA A 48 13.99 52.58 30.88
N THR A 49 13.16 52.70 31.91
CA THR A 49 13.64 53.00 33.25
C THR A 49 14.55 51.84 33.60
N THR A 50 15.84 52.02 33.36
CA THR A 50 16.88 51.13 33.84
C THR A 50 16.64 50.99 35.33
N LEU A 51 16.06 49.88 35.76
CA LEU A 51 16.14 49.44 37.15
C LEU A 51 17.64 49.32 37.41
N GLN A 52 18.22 50.35 38.00
CA GLN A 52 19.50 50.27 38.67
C GLN A 52 19.31 49.23 39.76
N TYR A 53 19.55 47.96 39.41
CA TYR A 53 19.88 46.96 40.39
C TYR A 53 21.18 47.47 41.01
N ASP A 54 21.05 48.04 42.19
CA ASP A 54 22.16 48.44 43.04
C ASP A 54 22.86 47.15 43.45
N VAL A 55 23.74 46.66 42.56
CA VAL A 55 24.71 45.61 42.86
C VAL A 55 25.67 46.27 43.84
N LYS A 56 25.26 46.34 45.11
CA LYS A 56 26.19 46.48 46.21
C LYS A 56 27.22 45.37 45.99
N LYS A 57 28.42 45.74 45.55
CA LYS A 57 29.60 44.89 45.62
C LYS A 57 29.60 44.30 47.02
N SER A 58 29.25 43.03 47.13
CA SER A 58 29.37 42.32 48.38
C SER A 58 30.86 42.19 48.63
N ASP A 59 31.39 42.98 49.54
CA ASP A 59 32.73 42.83 50.05
C ASP A 59 32.85 41.42 50.64
N ILE A 60 33.37 40.49 49.84
CA ILE A 60 33.77 39.17 50.28
C ILE A 60 34.92 39.41 51.27
N ALA A 61 34.71 38.99 52.52
CA ALA A 61 35.65 39.19 53.61
C ALA A 61 37.07 38.78 53.19
N LYS A 62 38.01 39.74 53.21
CA LYS A 62 39.42 39.49 52.94
C LYS A 62 39.92 38.43 53.91
N SER A 63 40.38 37.31 53.37
CA SER A 63 41.04 36.25 54.13
C SER A 63 42.24 36.83 54.89
N GLY A 64 42.10 37.02 56.20
CA GLY A 64 43.16 37.51 57.07
C GLY A 64 44.38 36.57 57.11
N ASN A 65 45.57 37.18 57.11
CA ASN A 65 46.88 36.61 57.42
C ASN A 65 47.31 35.35 56.66
N ARG A 66 47.78 35.50 55.43
CA ARG A 66 48.58 34.46 54.75
C ARG A 66 49.95 35.04 54.42
N LYS A 67 50.92 34.81 55.31
CA LYS A 67 52.32 35.24 55.14
C LYS A 67 53.11 34.13 54.46
N LEU A 68 53.78 34.45 53.35
CA LEU A 68 54.80 33.59 52.75
C LEU A 68 56.11 33.77 53.52
N PHE A 69 56.71 32.66 53.94
CA PHE A 69 58.07 32.66 54.48
C PHE A 69 59.03 32.42 53.31
N PHE A 70 59.44 33.49 52.64
CA PHE A 70 60.47 33.46 51.63
C PHE A 70 61.72 34.12 52.19
N ASP A 71 62.83 33.38 52.28
CA ASP A 71 64.10 33.92 52.76
C ASP A 71 64.74 34.78 51.66
N THR A 72 64.35 36.05 51.64
CA THR A 72 64.84 37.04 50.70
C THR A 72 66.34 37.26 50.85
N HIS A 73 66.89 37.10 52.05
CA HIS A 73 68.29 37.38 52.34
C HIS A 73 69.23 36.30 51.77
N ALA A 74 68.89 35.02 51.96
CA ALA A 74 69.67 33.93 51.38
C ALA A 74 69.69 33.95 49.83
N MET A 75 68.63 34.48 49.21
CA MET A 75 68.54 34.62 47.75
C MET A 75 69.40 35.78 47.24
N VAL A 76 69.42 36.91 47.95
CA VAL A 76 70.29 38.06 47.63
C VAL A 76 71.76 37.65 47.73
N GLN A 77 72.16 36.93 48.80
CA GLN A 77 73.53 36.45 48.96
C GLN A 77 73.99 35.54 47.81
N ARG A 78 73.14 34.61 47.36
CA ARG A 78 73.45 33.75 46.21
C ARG A 78 73.57 34.52 44.89
N MET A 79 72.80 35.60 44.73
CA MET A 79 72.93 36.47 43.56
C MET A 79 74.22 37.30 43.62
N GLU A 80 74.61 37.78 44.80
CA GLU A 80 75.90 38.45 45.00
C GLU A 80 77.09 37.52 44.72
N GLU A 81 77.05 36.27 45.19
CA GLU A 81 78.04 35.22 44.86
C GLU A 81 78.15 34.94 43.36
N SER A 82 77.06 35.17 42.63
CA SER A 82 76.99 35.01 41.17
C SER A 82 77.45 36.25 40.38
N GLY A 83 77.99 37.26 41.06
CA GLY A 83 78.57 38.47 40.46
C GLY A 83 77.60 39.63 40.26
N PHE A 84 76.40 39.59 40.86
CA PHE A 84 75.47 40.71 40.84
C PHE A 84 75.83 41.76 41.90
N ILE A 85 75.63 43.03 41.57
CA ILE A 85 75.79 44.15 42.51
C ILE A 85 74.66 44.05 43.57
N PRO A 86 74.92 44.31 44.86
CA PRO A 86 73.93 44.15 45.95
C PRO A 86 72.58 44.81 45.66
N GLU A 87 72.61 46.03 45.10
CA GLU A 87 71.42 46.80 44.75
C GLU A 87 70.59 46.14 43.64
N GLN A 88 71.26 45.48 42.69
CA GLN A 88 70.60 44.75 41.61
C GLN A 88 69.99 43.44 42.13
N ALA A 89 70.72 42.71 42.97
CA ALA A 89 70.22 41.49 43.59
C ALA A 89 68.97 41.76 44.46
N GLU A 90 69.00 42.83 45.26
CA GLU A 90 67.86 43.21 46.09
C GLU A 90 66.64 43.64 45.25
N ALA A 91 66.85 44.40 44.17
CA ALA A 91 65.78 44.83 43.28
C ALA A 91 65.10 43.63 42.57
N ILE A 92 65.88 42.66 42.10
CA ILE A 92 65.37 41.47 41.43
C ILE A 92 64.57 40.60 42.40
N VAL A 93 65.09 40.36 43.61
CA VAL A 93 64.39 39.56 44.63
C VAL A 93 63.09 40.26 45.05
N ARG A 94 63.10 41.58 45.22
CA ARG A 94 61.90 42.37 45.52
C ARG A 94 60.85 42.28 44.41
N MET A 95 61.27 42.32 43.15
CA MET A 95 60.39 42.09 42.00
C MET A 95 59.79 40.68 42.01
N MET A 96 60.60 39.65 42.30
CA MET A 96 60.16 38.26 42.37
C MET A 96 59.12 38.01 43.45
N VAL A 97 59.30 38.63 44.63
CA VAL A 97 58.31 38.57 45.72
C VAL A 97 57.01 39.26 45.31
N ASN A 98 57.09 40.42 44.65
CA ASN A 98 55.90 41.13 44.18
C ASN A 98 55.12 40.34 43.11
N ILE A 99 55.82 39.71 42.17
CA ILE A 99 55.20 38.87 41.14
C ILE A 99 54.54 37.63 41.77
N SER A 100 55.22 36.96 42.70
CA SER A 100 54.65 35.80 43.40
C SER A 100 53.39 36.16 44.19
N ASN A 101 53.39 37.31 44.89
CA ASN A 101 52.20 37.78 45.60
C ASN A 101 51.05 38.09 44.63
N SER A 102 51.33 38.79 43.52
CA SER A 102 50.30 39.11 42.53
C SER A 102 49.73 37.88 41.81
N ASN A 103 50.56 36.89 41.50
CA ASN A 103 50.11 35.65 40.86
C ASN A 103 49.25 34.81 41.80
N MET A 104 49.57 34.80 43.09
CA MET A 104 48.75 34.11 44.09
C MET A 104 47.39 34.78 44.26
N ASP A 105 47.33 36.12 44.30
CA ASP A 105 46.05 36.84 44.41
C ASP A 105 45.11 36.51 43.23
N VAL A 106 45.65 36.35 42.01
CA VAL A 106 44.87 35.97 40.81
C VAL A 106 44.46 34.50 40.84
N MET A 107 45.36 33.58 41.23
CA MET A 107 44.99 32.16 41.32
C MET A 107 43.91 31.91 42.38
N TYR A 108 43.97 32.62 43.51
CA TYR A 108 42.99 32.46 44.57
C TYR A 108 41.69 33.24 44.35
N SER A 109 41.64 34.23 43.45
CA SER A 109 40.37 34.89 43.10
C SER A 109 39.39 33.96 42.38
N ASP A 110 39.90 32.94 41.68
CA ASP A 110 39.09 31.94 40.97
C ASP A 110 38.78 30.69 41.81
N MET A 111 39.32 30.58 43.02
CA MET A 111 39.10 29.44 43.91
C MET A 111 38.07 29.77 45.00
N ALA A 112 36.91 29.11 44.96
CA ALA A 112 35.92 29.17 46.02
C ALA A 112 36.03 27.95 46.95
N THR A 113 35.91 28.15 48.27
CA THR A 113 35.80 27.01 49.19
C THR A 113 34.40 26.38 49.09
N LYS A 114 34.28 25.08 49.38
CA LYS A 114 32.99 24.37 49.37
C LYS A 114 31.93 25.03 50.26
N SER A 115 32.34 25.57 51.41
CA SER A 115 31.46 26.32 52.31
C SER A 115 30.99 27.67 51.72
N GLN A 116 31.84 28.36 50.96
CA GLN A 116 31.45 29.59 50.26
C GLN A 116 30.50 29.29 49.09
N GLN A 117 30.72 28.19 48.36
CA GLN A 117 29.79 27.72 47.32
C GLN A 117 28.43 27.35 47.91
N GLU A 118 28.38 26.67 49.07
CA GLU A 118 27.12 26.34 49.74
C GLU A 118 26.37 27.58 50.23
N ILE A 119 27.06 28.58 50.79
CA ILE A 119 26.44 29.86 51.20
C ILE A 119 25.93 30.63 49.97
N MET A 120 26.70 30.68 48.88
CA MET A 120 26.27 31.31 47.64
C MET A 120 25.07 30.58 47.05
N LEU A 121 25.08 29.25 47.03
CA LEU A 121 23.98 28.43 46.55
C LEU A 121 22.71 28.68 47.38
N GLN A 122 22.79 28.69 48.70
CA GLN A 122 21.65 29.00 49.57
C GLN A 122 21.09 30.41 49.32
N LYS A 123 21.96 31.39 49.06
CA LYS A 123 21.55 32.77 48.76
C LYS A 123 20.90 32.90 47.37
N VAL A 124 21.39 32.17 46.38
CA VAL A 124 20.75 32.08 45.06
C VAL A 124 19.41 31.36 45.17
N MET A 125 19.32 30.28 45.95
CA MET A 125 18.05 29.57 46.17
C MET A 125 17.00 30.45 46.86
N SER A 126 17.38 31.33 47.79
CA SER A 126 16.44 32.26 48.42
C SER A 126 15.92 33.32 47.45
N HIS A 127 16.78 33.85 46.57
CA HIS A 127 16.36 34.76 45.50
C HIS A 127 15.45 34.06 44.48
N ILE A 128 15.75 32.81 44.10
CA ILE A 128 14.88 32.02 43.23
C ILE A 128 13.53 31.76 43.89
N ALA A 129 13.49 31.48 45.20
CA ALA A 129 12.24 31.29 45.92
C ALA A 129 11.38 32.56 45.96
N ALA A 130 12.00 33.74 46.12
CA ALA A 130 11.31 35.02 46.06
C ALA A 130 10.75 35.29 44.66
N VAL A 131 11.56 35.14 43.61
CA VAL A 131 11.12 35.31 42.21
C VAL A 131 10.02 34.30 41.87
N LYS A 132 10.11 33.05 42.34
CA LYS A 132 9.08 32.04 42.10
C LYS A 132 7.77 32.40 42.80
N LYS A 133 7.82 32.98 44.01
CA LYS A 133 6.63 33.49 44.70
C LYS A 133 6.01 34.65 43.93
N ASP A 134 6.81 35.60 43.48
CA ASP A 134 6.34 36.77 42.73
C ASP A 134 5.79 36.35 41.35
N MET A 135 6.42 35.38 40.70
CA MET A 135 5.94 34.77 39.46
C MET A 135 4.61 34.04 39.68
N ILE A 136 4.44 33.27 40.76
CA ILE A 136 3.16 32.61 41.08
C ILE A 136 2.07 33.65 41.37
N ILE A 137 2.41 34.77 42.01
CA ILE A 137 1.45 35.85 42.27
C ILE A 137 1.05 36.51 40.95
N LEU A 138 2.02 36.83 40.08
CA LEU A 138 1.77 37.45 38.78
C LEU A 138 1.01 36.51 37.85
N GLU A 139 1.41 35.24 37.79
CA GLU A 139 0.70 34.21 37.05
C GLU A 139 -0.72 34.07 37.57
N LYS A 140 -0.94 33.96 38.88
CA LYS A 140 -2.30 33.84 39.42
C LYS A 140 -3.15 35.08 39.23
N SER A 141 -2.59 36.30 39.33
CA SER A 141 -3.39 37.53 39.19
C SER A 141 -3.65 37.91 37.74
N GLU A 142 -2.63 37.84 36.89
CA GLU A 142 -2.76 38.23 35.48
C GLU A 142 -3.38 37.11 34.64
N PHE A 143 -3.07 35.82 34.89
CA PHE A 143 -3.83 34.74 34.22
C PHE A 143 -5.26 34.68 34.72
N SER A 144 -5.59 34.92 35.99
CA SER A 144 -7.01 34.92 36.38
C SER A 144 -7.78 36.05 35.67
N ALA A 145 -7.19 37.24 35.56
CA ALA A 145 -7.79 38.35 34.83
C ALA A 145 -7.92 38.05 33.32
N LEU A 146 -6.85 37.54 32.69
CA LEU A 146 -6.84 37.16 31.28
C LEU A 146 -7.73 35.95 31.00
N LEU A 147 -7.88 35.01 31.94
CA LEU A 147 -8.81 33.89 31.83
C LEU A 147 -10.24 34.40 31.87
N THR A 148 -10.59 35.31 32.79
CA THR A 148 -11.94 35.88 32.82
C THR A 148 -12.26 36.68 31.55
N GLU A 149 -11.31 37.48 31.05
CA GLU A 149 -11.51 38.27 29.84
C GLU A 149 -11.54 37.39 28.58
N ASN A 150 -10.68 36.38 28.47
CA ASN A 150 -10.74 35.41 27.39
C ASN A 150 -11.98 34.52 27.49
N GLU A 151 -12.43 34.14 28.68
CA GLU A 151 -13.64 33.34 28.87
C GLU A 151 -14.88 34.12 28.45
N ASP A 152 -14.96 35.41 28.75
CA ASP A 152 -16.03 36.29 28.28
C ASP A 152 -15.99 36.50 26.76
N VAL A 153 -14.81 36.73 26.17
CA VAL A 153 -14.64 36.86 24.71
C VAL A 153 -14.96 35.54 24.00
N MET A 154 -14.53 34.42 24.56
CA MET A 154 -14.80 33.08 24.02
C MET A 154 -16.28 32.73 24.16
N ASN A 155 -16.92 33.06 25.28
CA ASN A 155 -18.36 32.84 25.48
C ASN A 155 -19.19 33.69 24.51
N LYS A 156 -18.79 34.94 24.26
CA LYS A 156 -19.44 35.82 23.27
C LYS A 156 -19.27 35.29 21.84
N LYS A 157 -18.04 34.95 21.43
CA LYS A 157 -17.80 34.34 20.11
C LYS A 157 -18.51 32.99 19.97
N ARG A 158 -18.55 32.18 21.03
CA ARG A 158 -19.25 30.90 21.05
C ARG A 158 -20.76 31.10 20.94
N ALA A 159 -21.34 32.11 21.59
CA ALA A 159 -22.74 32.46 21.43
C ALA A 159 -23.06 32.91 19.99
N ASP A 160 -22.22 33.75 19.39
CA ASP A 160 -22.37 34.19 18.00
C ASP A 160 -22.27 33.01 17.02
N ILE A 161 -21.29 32.12 17.20
CA ILE A 161 -21.13 30.88 16.41
C ILE A 161 -22.32 29.94 16.62
N ILE A 162 -22.82 29.79 17.84
CA ILE A 162 -24.01 28.96 18.11
C ILE A 162 -25.23 29.55 17.43
N LEU A 163 -25.38 30.87 17.41
CA LEU A 163 -26.50 31.54 16.75
C LEU A 163 -26.44 31.34 15.24
N ASP A 164 -25.27 31.55 14.62
CA ASP A 164 -25.04 31.34 13.18
C ASP A 164 -25.23 29.87 12.79
N MET A 165 -24.68 28.95 13.59
CA MET A 165 -24.88 27.51 13.43
C MET A 165 -26.36 27.13 13.60
N ASN A 166 -27.12 27.77 14.49
CA ASN A 166 -28.55 27.50 14.65
C ASN A 166 -29.38 28.02 13.48
N VAL A 167 -29.01 29.16 12.90
CA VAL A 167 -29.62 29.68 11.67
C VAL A 167 -29.36 28.72 10.51
N GLU A 168 -28.11 28.29 10.32
CA GLU A 168 -27.75 27.38 9.23
C GLU A 168 -28.33 25.97 9.45
N LYS A 169 -28.36 25.48 10.70
CA LYS A 169 -29.03 24.23 11.08
C LYS A 169 -30.53 24.29 10.78
N SER A 170 -31.17 25.44 10.98
CA SER A 170 -32.59 25.63 10.63
C SER A 170 -32.79 25.59 9.11
N ARG A 171 -31.90 26.24 8.35
CA ARG A 171 -31.89 26.21 6.88
C ARG A 171 -31.68 24.80 6.32
N VAL A 172 -30.74 24.05 6.89
CA VAL A 172 -30.46 22.66 6.53
C VAL A 172 -31.63 21.76 6.93
N LYS A 173 -32.26 21.97 8.10
CA LYS A 173 -33.43 21.21 8.53
C LYS A 173 -34.63 21.42 7.60
N GLU A 174 -34.84 22.65 7.14
CA GLU A 174 -35.88 22.99 6.18
C GLU A 174 -35.60 22.34 4.81
N MET A 175 -34.36 22.44 4.33
CA MET A 175 -33.92 21.78 3.09
C MET A 175 -34.06 20.25 3.18
N TRP A 176 -33.72 19.65 4.31
CA TRP A 176 -33.84 18.21 4.55
C TRP A 176 -35.31 17.78 4.63
N ALA A 177 -36.19 18.61 5.21
CA ALA A 177 -37.62 18.37 5.19
C ALA A 177 -38.20 18.46 3.76
N ASP A 178 -37.71 19.39 2.93
CA ASP A 178 -38.09 19.49 1.52
C ASP A 178 -37.61 18.29 0.70
N TYR A 179 -36.36 17.86 0.87
CA TYR A 179 -35.86 16.65 0.24
C TYR A 179 -36.60 15.40 0.75
N GLY A 180 -36.91 15.33 2.04
CA GLY A 180 -37.71 14.27 2.63
C GLY A 180 -39.12 14.19 2.03
N ARG A 181 -39.79 15.34 1.84
CA ARG A 181 -41.09 15.40 1.13
C ARG A 181 -40.99 14.92 -0.31
N LYS A 182 -39.97 15.36 -1.06
CA LYS A 182 -39.72 14.90 -2.44
C LYS A 182 -39.45 13.39 -2.48
N LEU A 183 -38.65 12.89 -1.56
CA LEU A 183 -38.31 11.47 -1.47
C LEU A 183 -39.54 10.62 -1.13
N ILE A 184 -40.37 11.07 -0.20
CA ILE A 184 -41.65 10.43 0.12
C ILE A 184 -42.60 10.47 -1.08
N GLY A 185 -42.65 11.58 -1.82
CA GLY A 185 -43.41 11.70 -3.07
C GLY A 185 -42.97 10.64 -4.09
N THR A 186 -41.68 10.59 -4.41
CA THR A 186 -41.13 9.59 -5.34
C THR A 186 -41.31 8.16 -4.83
N ARG A 187 -41.25 7.95 -3.50
CA ARG A 187 -41.44 6.63 -2.89
C ARG A 187 -42.90 6.19 -3.00
N ASN A 188 -43.85 7.10 -2.82
CA ASN A 188 -45.28 6.79 -2.99
C ASN A 188 -45.59 6.48 -4.46
N GLU A 189 -45.03 7.24 -5.40
CA GLU A 189 -45.13 6.94 -6.85
C GLU A 189 -44.53 5.56 -7.18
N LEU A 190 -43.37 5.23 -6.61
CA LEU A 190 -42.76 3.91 -6.77
C LEU A 190 -43.59 2.79 -6.13
N ILE A 191 -44.18 3.02 -4.95
CA ILE A 191 -45.06 2.05 -4.28
C ILE A 191 -46.34 1.84 -5.09
N GLU A 192 -46.89 2.90 -5.68
CA GLU A 192 -48.08 2.82 -6.53
C GLU A 192 -47.77 2.00 -7.79
N MET A 193 -46.67 2.33 -8.50
CA MET A 193 -46.20 1.53 -9.65
C MET A 193 -45.88 0.09 -9.26
N ASN A 194 -45.27 -0.14 -8.09
CA ASN A 194 -44.98 -1.48 -7.60
C ASN A 194 -46.26 -2.24 -7.23
N SER A 195 -47.28 -1.57 -6.72
CA SER A 195 -48.57 -2.21 -6.41
C SER A 195 -49.32 -2.60 -7.69
N GLU A 196 -49.23 -1.78 -8.74
CA GLU A 196 -49.73 -2.12 -10.07
C GLU A 196 -48.97 -3.31 -10.66
N GLN A 197 -47.64 -3.28 -10.56
CA GLN A 197 -46.78 -4.38 -11.00
C GLN A 197 -47.06 -5.66 -10.21
N ASP A 198 -47.20 -5.60 -8.88
CA ASP A 198 -47.55 -6.73 -8.02
C ASP A 198 -48.93 -7.30 -8.37
N ARG A 199 -49.88 -6.44 -8.79
CA ARG A 199 -51.18 -6.90 -9.28
C ARG A 199 -51.04 -7.66 -10.60
N HIS A 200 -50.20 -7.16 -11.52
CA HIS A 200 -49.87 -7.86 -12.76
C HIS A 200 -49.12 -9.18 -12.52
N VAL A 201 -48.16 -9.17 -11.60
CA VAL A 201 -47.40 -10.35 -11.19
C VAL A 201 -48.31 -11.36 -10.53
N THR A 202 -49.21 -10.96 -9.63
CA THR A 202 -50.17 -11.86 -8.98
C THR A 202 -51.13 -12.46 -10.00
N GLN A 203 -51.63 -11.67 -10.95
CA GLN A 203 -52.47 -12.19 -12.04
C GLN A 203 -51.70 -13.20 -12.92
N THR A 204 -50.41 -12.95 -13.17
CA THR A 204 -49.55 -13.84 -13.96
C THR A 204 -49.20 -15.10 -13.16
N ASN A 205 -48.90 -14.98 -11.87
CA ASN A 205 -48.64 -16.09 -10.96
C ASN A 205 -49.89 -16.95 -10.79
N MET A 206 -51.09 -16.40 -10.73
CA MET A 206 -52.31 -17.22 -10.73
C MET A 206 -52.44 -18.02 -12.04
N LYS A 207 -52.05 -17.46 -13.19
CA LYS A 207 -52.01 -18.21 -14.46
C LYS A 207 -50.93 -19.30 -14.42
N ILE A 208 -49.73 -18.95 -13.97
CA ILE A 208 -48.62 -19.90 -13.83
C ILE A 208 -48.99 -21.00 -12.84
N ASP A 209 -49.57 -20.72 -11.68
CA ASP A 209 -50.01 -21.71 -10.70
C ASP A 209 -51.10 -22.62 -11.25
N THR A 210 -51.97 -22.11 -12.11
CA THR A 210 -52.97 -22.92 -12.82
C THR A 210 -52.28 -23.86 -13.81
N GLU A 211 -51.32 -23.36 -14.60
CA GLU A 211 -50.54 -24.16 -15.54
C GLU A 211 -49.61 -25.16 -14.84
N VAL A 212 -48.95 -24.76 -13.76
CA VAL A 212 -48.07 -25.56 -12.91
C VAL A 212 -48.88 -26.59 -12.15
N SER A 213 -50.10 -26.30 -11.70
CA SER A 213 -51.00 -27.32 -11.14
C SER A 213 -51.36 -28.35 -12.22
N GLY A 214 -51.65 -27.91 -13.45
CA GLY A 214 -51.85 -28.81 -14.59
C GLY A 214 -50.62 -29.69 -14.86
N LEU A 215 -49.44 -29.09 -14.97
CA LEU A 215 -48.16 -29.76 -15.16
C LEU A 215 -47.79 -30.67 -13.99
N LYS A 216 -48.07 -30.28 -12.75
CA LYS A 216 -47.84 -31.07 -11.53
C LYS A 216 -48.78 -32.26 -11.48
N THR A 217 -50.01 -32.14 -11.96
CA THR A 217 -50.93 -33.28 -12.09
C THR A 217 -50.38 -34.28 -13.10
N MET A 218 -49.84 -33.80 -14.23
CA MET A 218 -49.15 -34.64 -15.22
C MET A 218 -47.83 -35.23 -14.68
N LEU A 219 -47.08 -34.44 -13.91
CA LEU A 219 -45.81 -34.86 -13.33
C LEU A 219 -46.02 -35.81 -12.15
N GLU A 220 -47.06 -35.67 -11.33
CA GLU A 220 -47.37 -36.63 -10.26
C GLU A 220 -47.82 -37.98 -10.84
N ALA A 221 -48.52 -37.98 -11.97
CA ALA A 221 -48.73 -39.21 -12.74
C ALA A 221 -47.38 -39.84 -13.15
N HIS A 222 -46.46 -39.04 -13.71
CA HIS A 222 -45.12 -39.52 -14.10
C HIS A 222 -44.18 -39.83 -12.91
N LYS A 223 -44.39 -39.18 -11.77
CA LYS A 223 -43.62 -39.33 -10.52
C LYS A 223 -44.08 -40.55 -9.76
N LEU A 224 -45.37 -40.90 -9.77
CA LEU A 224 -45.84 -42.20 -9.28
C LEU A 224 -45.18 -43.35 -10.07
N ASP A 225 -45.00 -43.17 -11.38
CA ASP A 225 -44.26 -44.12 -12.22
C ASP A 225 -42.75 -44.15 -11.91
N SER A 226 -42.14 -43.00 -11.61
CA SER A 226 -40.69 -42.89 -11.33
C SER A 226 -40.30 -43.20 -9.86
N ILE A 227 -41.16 -42.93 -8.89
CA ILE A 227 -40.97 -43.29 -7.46
C ILE A 227 -41.00 -44.80 -7.28
N LYS A 228 -41.81 -45.50 -8.08
CA LYS A 228 -41.77 -46.97 -8.15
C LYS A 228 -40.38 -47.50 -8.56
N TYR A 229 -39.56 -46.67 -9.22
CA TYR A 229 -38.23 -47.00 -9.72
C TYR A 229 -37.09 -46.51 -8.80
N LEU A 230 -37.27 -45.41 -8.06
CA LEU A 230 -36.20 -44.78 -7.24
C LEU A 230 -36.33 -44.99 -5.73
N ALA A 231 -37.46 -45.47 -5.23
CA ALA A 231 -37.64 -45.83 -3.81
C ALA A 231 -36.73 -47.00 -3.34
N ASP A 232 -35.99 -47.61 -4.25
CA ASP A 232 -35.03 -48.68 -3.97
C ASP A 232 -33.62 -48.17 -3.61
N LYS A 233 -33.31 -46.85 -3.71
CA LYS A 233 -31.88 -46.41 -3.71
C LYS A 233 -31.36 -45.34 -2.74
N MET A 234 -32.14 -44.50 -2.05
CA MET A 234 -31.52 -43.29 -1.44
C MET A 234 -32.07 -42.82 -0.09
N SER A 235 -31.85 -43.57 1.01
CA SER A 235 -32.21 -43.15 2.38
C SER A 235 -31.03 -42.94 3.33
N VAL A 236 -29.83 -42.60 2.85
CA VAL A 236 -28.65 -42.41 3.74
C VAL A 236 -27.83 -41.21 3.28
N ALA A 237 -28.10 -40.00 3.80
CA ALA A 237 -27.20 -38.86 3.63
C ALA A 237 -27.50 -37.66 4.56
N PHE A 238 -27.40 -37.78 5.90
CA PHE A 238 -27.27 -36.61 6.78
C PHE A 238 -26.63 -36.96 8.15
N SER A 239 -25.33 -37.21 8.17
CA SER A 239 -24.41 -36.92 9.29
C SER A 239 -23.00 -37.28 8.82
N SER A 240 -22.08 -36.32 8.83
CA SER A 240 -20.81 -36.43 8.11
C SER A 240 -19.64 -36.12 9.06
N SER A 241 -18.71 -37.08 9.17
CA SER A 241 -17.54 -37.09 10.04
C SER A 241 -16.27 -36.79 9.23
N GLY A 242 -15.12 -36.57 9.87
CA GLY A 242 -13.88 -36.07 9.24
C GLY A 242 -13.32 -36.85 8.03
N GLU A 243 -13.82 -38.06 7.76
CA GLU A 243 -13.52 -38.83 6.54
C GLU A 243 -14.18 -38.22 5.28
N ASP A 244 -15.28 -37.49 5.44
CA ASP A 244 -16.00 -36.82 4.34
C ASP A 244 -15.24 -35.64 3.72
N LEU A 245 -14.24 -35.10 4.42
CA LEU A 245 -13.33 -34.10 3.84
C LEU A 245 -12.37 -34.73 2.81
N LEU A 246 -12.00 -36.00 3.00
CA LEU A 246 -11.17 -36.76 2.07
C LEU A 246 -12.00 -37.36 0.93
N GLN A 247 -13.28 -37.67 1.18
CA GLN A 247 -14.22 -38.17 0.17
C GLN A 247 -15.07 -37.08 -0.50
N ARG A 248 -14.82 -35.80 -0.19
CA ARG A 248 -15.55 -34.68 -0.80
C ARG A 248 -15.29 -34.67 -2.30
N SER A 249 -16.21 -35.26 -3.06
CA SER A 249 -16.27 -35.04 -4.49
C SER A 249 -16.60 -33.57 -4.71
N VAL A 250 -15.64 -32.81 -5.21
CA VAL A 250 -15.94 -31.54 -5.84
C VAL A 250 -16.88 -31.89 -6.98
N CYS A 251 -18.14 -31.43 -6.89
CA CYS A 251 -19.05 -31.50 -8.01
C CYS A 251 -18.49 -30.53 -9.06
N LEU A 252 -17.52 -31.01 -9.83
CA LEU A 252 -17.12 -30.37 -11.05
C LEU A 252 -18.41 -30.35 -11.87
N SER A 253 -18.92 -29.15 -12.13
CA SER A 253 -19.77 -28.93 -13.28
C SER A 253 -18.87 -29.23 -14.47
N THR A 254 -18.73 -30.53 -14.77
CA THR A 254 -18.31 -31.00 -16.06
C THR A 254 -19.40 -30.49 -16.98
N GLY A 255 -19.21 -29.28 -17.49
CA GLY A 255 -19.78 -28.93 -18.77
C GLY A 255 -19.28 -30.04 -19.68
N SER A 256 -20.14 -31.02 -19.91
CA SER A 256 -19.85 -32.19 -20.73
C SER A 256 -19.37 -31.63 -22.06
N PHE A 257 -18.06 -31.60 -22.27
CA PHE A 257 -17.50 -31.17 -23.53
C PHE A 257 -17.86 -32.28 -24.50
N THR A 258 -18.85 -32.01 -25.35
CA THR A 258 -19.35 -32.96 -26.36
C THR A 258 -18.43 -33.05 -27.58
N GLY A 259 -17.28 -32.36 -27.54
CA GLY A 259 -16.26 -32.38 -28.58
C GLY A 259 -15.22 -33.49 -28.40
N ASP A 260 -14.40 -33.66 -29.44
CA ASP A 260 -13.27 -34.59 -29.42
C ASP A 260 -12.24 -34.14 -28.36
N ARG A 261 -11.96 -35.03 -27.40
CA ARG A 261 -10.98 -34.80 -26.33
C ARG A 261 -9.58 -34.56 -26.90
N ALA A 262 -9.23 -35.23 -28.01
CA ALA A 262 -7.94 -35.04 -28.65
C ALA A 262 -7.76 -33.63 -29.20
N GLU A 263 -8.83 -33.01 -29.69
CA GLU A 263 -8.81 -31.63 -30.17
C GLU A 263 -8.78 -30.62 -29.02
N LEU A 264 -9.52 -30.86 -27.94
CA LEU A 264 -9.51 -30.00 -26.75
C LEU A 264 -8.10 -29.87 -26.15
N TYR A 265 -7.41 -31.01 -25.99
CA TYR A 265 -6.05 -31.08 -25.46
C TYR A 265 -4.95 -30.91 -26.52
N GLN A 266 -5.32 -30.67 -27.79
CA GLN A 266 -4.39 -30.47 -28.91
C GLN A 266 -3.23 -31.50 -28.88
N ILE A 267 -3.58 -32.77 -28.73
CA ILE A 267 -2.62 -33.85 -28.49
C ILE A 267 -1.57 -33.91 -29.61
N SER A 268 -1.99 -33.74 -30.86
CA SER A 268 -1.09 -33.71 -32.03
C SER A 268 -0.03 -32.60 -31.95
N GLU A 269 -0.38 -31.42 -31.47
CA GLU A 269 0.56 -30.30 -31.31
C GLU A 269 1.56 -30.59 -30.19
N THR A 270 1.08 -31.19 -29.09
CA THR A 270 1.94 -31.62 -27.98
C THR A 270 2.94 -32.69 -28.42
N ILE A 271 2.47 -33.71 -29.15
CA ILE A 271 3.32 -34.78 -29.71
C ILE A 271 4.36 -34.18 -30.67
N HIS A 272 3.96 -33.25 -31.53
CA HIS A 272 4.87 -32.57 -32.46
C HIS A 272 5.95 -31.80 -31.69
N PHE A 273 5.56 -31.03 -30.66
CA PHE A 273 6.50 -30.26 -29.83
C PHE A 273 7.51 -31.17 -29.11
N VAL A 274 7.06 -32.27 -28.52
CA VAL A 274 7.92 -33.25 -27.83
C VAL A 274 8.86 -33.93 -28.82
N SER A 275 8.35 -34.37 -29.97
CA SER A 275 9.12 -35.11 -30.98
C SER A 275 10.15 -34.23 -31.69
N LYS A 276 9.76 -32.99 -32.05
CA LYS A 276 10.62 -32.01 -32.72
C LYS A 276 11.87 -31.71 -31.89
N ASN A 277 11.70 -31.53 -30.58
CA ASN A 277 12.78 -31.19 -29.66
C ASN A 277 13.44 -32.42 -29.02
N LYS A 278 12.94 -33.63 -29.29
CA LYS A 278 13.46 -34.91 -28.76
C LYS A 278 13.51 -34.95 -27.22
N PHE A 279 12.51 -34.39 -26.56
CA PHE A 279 12.40 -34.44 -25.11
C PHE A 279 12.15 -35.87 -24.63
N LYS A 280 12.81 -36.26 -23.53
CA LYS A 280 12.70 -37.62 -22.95
C LYS A 280 11.82 -37.63 -21.71
N ARG A 281 11.79 -36.54 -20.95
CA ARG A 281 10.99 -36.38 -19.73
C ARG A 281 10.11 -35.15 -19.88
N VAL A 282 8.80 -35.32 -19.85
CA VAL A 282 7.83 -34.25 -20.09
C VAL A 282 6.97 -34.06 -18.85
N ALA A 283 6.98 -32.87 -18.26
CA ALA A 283 6.06 -32.51 -17.18
C ALA A 283 4.72 -32.05 -17.78
N LEU A 284 3.61 -32.59 -17.30
CA LEU A 284 2.26 -32.21 -17.70
C LEU A 284 1.57 -31.55 -16.51
N GLN A 285 1.14 -30.30 -16.68
CA GLN A 285 0.45 -29.54 -15.65
C GLN A 285 -0.99 -29.29 -16.07
N PHE A 286 -1.93 -29.62 -15.18
CA PHE A 286 -3.35 -29.41 -15.38
C PHE A 286 -3.93 -28.58 -14.24
N PRO A 287 -4.97 -27.77 -14.50
CA PRO A 287 -5.78 -27.19 -13.44
C PRO A 287 -6.66 -28.29 -12.81
N ASP A 288 -7.14 -28.03 -11.60
CA ASP A 288 -7.92 -28.99 -10.79
C ASP A 288 -9.12 -29.56 -11.57
N GLU A 289 -9.73 -28.78 -12.47
CA GLU A 289 -10.90 -29.20 -13.27
C GLU A 289 -10.55 -30.17 -14.40
N LEU A 290 -9.32 -30.12 -14.93
CA LEU A 290 -8.85 -30.95 -16.05
C LEU A 290 -7.98 -32.14 -15.60
N LEU A 291 -7.62 -32.18 -14.31
CA LEU A 291 -6.82 -33.26 -13.72
C LEU A 291 -7.41 -34.68 -13.93
N PRO A 292 -8.74 -34.90 -13.95
CA PRO A 292 -9.30 -36.23 -14.22
C PRO A 292 -8.89 -36.82 -15.58
N ASP A 293 -8.67 -35.99 -16.60
CA ASP A 293 -8.29 -36.42 -17.95
C ASP A 293 -6.77 -36.56 -18.12
N ALA A 294 -5.96 -36.12 -17.13
CA ALA A 294 -4.51 -36.10 -17.21
C ALA A 294 -3.89 -37.48 -17.51
N ARG A 295 -4.48 -38.55 -16.96
CA ARG A 295 -4.03 -39.93 -17.19
C ARG A 295 -4.17 -40.34 -18.66
N TRP A 296 -5.27 -39.94 -19.29
CA TRP A 296 -5.53 -40.25 -20.70
C TRP A 296 -4.56 -39.47 -21.59
N VAL A 297 -4.42 -38.16 -21.36
CA VAL A 297 -3.47 -37.29 -22.10
C VAL A 297 -2.04 -37.82 -22.00
N SER A 298 -1.61 -38.21 -20.80
CA SER A 298 -0.32 -38.84 -20.56
C SER A 298 -0.12 -40.10 -21.41
N ALA A 299 -1.09 -41.02 -21.42
CA ALA A 299 -1.00 -42.27 -22.18
C ALA A 299 -0.88 -42.05 -23.70
N GLU A 300 -1.63 -41.10 -24.26
CA GLU A 300 -1.58 -40.78 -25.69
C GLU A 300 -0.22 -40.18 -26.09
N ILE A 301 0.34 -39.28 -25.27
CA ILE A 301 1.64 -38.67 -25.54
C ILE A 301 2.76 -39.73 -25.44
N GLU A 302 2.73 -40.59 -24.41
CA GLU A 302 3.74 -41.65 -24.23
C GLU A 302 3.70 -42.67 -25.38
N GLY A 303 2.49 -43.01 -25.85
CA GLY A 303 2.28 -43.97 -26.94
C GLY A 303 2.98 -43.58 -28.24
N GLU A 304 2.90 -42.31 -28.63
CA GLU A 304 3.44 -41.80 -29.90
C GLU A 304 4.88 -41.29 -29.79
N THR A 305 5.25 -40.66 -28.66
CA THR A 305 6.57 -40.01 -28.52
C THR A 305 7.64 -40.90 -27.89
N LYS A 306 7.25 -41.96 -27.18
CA LYS A 306 8.12 -42.76 -26.28
C LYS A 306 8.83 -41.96 -25.19
N ALA A 307 8.47 -40.69 -24.99
CA ALA A 307 8.94 -39.89 -23.87
C ALA A 307 8.23 -40.35 -22.59
N LYS A 308 8.86 -40.19 -21.43
CA LYS A 308 8.24 -40.44 -20.13
C LYS A 308 7.54 -39.16 -19.66
N THR A 309 6.26 -39.27 -19.32
CA THR A 309 5.47 -38.15 -18.82
C THR A 309 5.37 -38.16 -17.29
N PHE A 310 5.28 -36.97 -16.69
CA PHE A 310 5.08 -36.77 -15.26
C PHE A 310 3.92 -35.80 -15.06
N ILE A 311 2.82 -36.26 -14.46
CA ILE A 311 1.67 -35.42 -14.16
C ILE A 311 1.96 -34.66 -12.86
N LEU A 312 1.94 -33.33 -12.92
CA LEU A 312 2.02 -32.47 -11.74
C LEU A 312 0.65 -32.45 -11.07
N GLY A 313 0.56 -33.07 -9.90
CA GLY A 313 -0.71 -33.27 -9.18
C GLY A 313 -1.23 -32.06 -8.42
N ASP A 314 -0.44 -30.98 -8.31
CA ASP A 314 -0.79 -29.78 -7.55
C ASP A 314 -0.53 -28.51 -8.36
N THR A 315 -1.36 -27.50 -8.14
CA THR A 315 -1.10 -26.12 -8.56
C THR A 315 -0.40 -25.37 -7.41
N SER A 316 0.93 -25.24 -7.45
CA SER A 316 1.69 -24.64 -6.33
C SER A 316 1.33 -23.19 -6.02
N TYR A 317 0.81 -22.44 -6.99
CA TYR A 317 0.54 -21.00 -6.85
C TYR A 317 -0.88 -20.61 -7.32
N GLY A 318 -1.28 -21.10 -8.49
CA GLY A 318 -2.60 -20.92 -9.08
C GLY A 318 -2.73 -21.78 -10.33
N SER A 319 -3.95 -22.03 -10.77
CA SER A 319 -4.24 -22.85 -11.96
C SER A 319 -3.68 -22.23 -13.25
N CYS A 320 -3.55 -20.90 -13.30
CA CYS A 320 -3.00 -20.18 -14.45
C CYS A 320 -1.47 -20.05 -14.46
N CYS A 321 -0.79 -20.44 -13.38
CA CYS A 321 0.65 -20.29 -13.23
C CYS A 321 1.39 -21.57 -13.61
N VAL A 322 2.45 -21.44 -14.41
CA VAL A 322 3.35 -22.55 -14.74
C VAL A 322 4.23 -22.90 -13.54
N ASP A 323 4.23 -24.16 -13.13
CA ASP A 323 5.09 -24.64 -12.04
C ASP A 323 6.40 -25.27 -12.56
N ALA A 324 7.32 -24.39 -12.94
CA ALA A 324 8.64 -24.81 -13.41
C ALA A 324 9.47 -25.51 -12.31
N VAL A 325 9.26 -25.18 -11.03
CA VAL A 325 10.04 -25.73 -9.92
C VAL A 325 9.71 -27.21 -9.71
N ALA A 326 8.42 -27.55 -9.69
CA ALA A 326 7.99 -28.94 -9.59
C ALA A 326 8.47 -29.78 -10.79
N ALA A 327 8.44 -29.20 -11.99
CA ALA A 327 8.97 -29.84 -13.20
C ALA A 327 10.49 -30.08 -13.12
N GLU A 328 11.26 -29.14 -12.56
CA GLU A 328 12.70 -29.30 -12.32
C GLU A 328 13.00 -30.42 -11.31
N HIS A 329 12.21 -30.55 -10.24
CA HIS A 329 12.40 -31.60 -9.23
C HIS A 329 12.25 -33.02 -9.79
N VAL A 330 11.40 -33.22 -10.81
CA VAL A 330 11.29 -34.50 -11.52
C VAL A 330 12.31 -34.64 -12.66
N GLY A 331 13.13 -33.62 -12.87
CA GLY A 331 14.12 -33.54 -13.95
C GLY A 331 13.49 -33.54 -15.33
N ALA A 332 12.35 -32.88 -15.52
CA ALA A 332 11.71 -32.77 -16.82
C ALA A 332 12.55 -31.91 -17.78
N ASP A 333 12.53 -32.26 -19.06
CA ASP A 333 13.20 -31.53 -20.14
C ASP A 333 12.31 -30.39 -20.68
N CYS A 334 10.99 -30.50 -20.51
CA CYS A 334 10.02 -29.48 -20.86
C CYS A 334 8.76 -29.57 -19.99
N ILE A 335 7.95 -28.52 -20.01
CA ILE A 335 6.64 -28.46 -19.35
C ILE A 335 5.53 -28.16 -20.38
N VAL A 336 4.44 -28.90 -20.29
CA VAL A 336 3.20 -28.65 -21.03
C VAL A 336 2.13 -28.21 -20.04
N HIS A 337 1.63 -27.00 -20.20
CA HIS A 337 0.64 -26.39 -19.32
C HIS A 337 -0.72 -26.34 -20.02
N TYR A 338 -1.70 -27.07 -19.50
CA TYR A 338 -3.05 -27.15 -20.06
C TYR A 338 -4.00 -26.17 -19.38
N GLY A 339 -4.92 -25.58 -20.14
CA GLY A 339 -5.99 -24.73 -19.64
C GLY A 339 -5.64 -23.24 -19.55
N PRO A 340 -6.29 -22.49 -18.63
CA PRO A 340 -6.06 -21.05 -18.47
C PRO A 340 -4.59 -20.77 -18.15
N SER A 341 -4.04 -19.69 -18.70
CA SER A 341 -2.64 -19.33 -18.48
C SER A 341 -2.49 -17.84 -18.29
N CYS A 342 -1.71 -17.45 -17.29
CA CYS A 342 -1.38 -16.05 -17.03
C CYS A 342 -0.34 -15.48 -17.99
N LEU A 343 0.17 -16.29 -18.94
CA LEU A 343 1.18 -15.93 -19.94
C LEU A 343 2.46 -15.33 -19.35
N SER A 344 2.72 -15.61 -18.08
CA SER A 344 3.97 -15.20 -17.43
C SER A 344 5.12 -16.02 -18.00
N PRO A 345 6.24 -15.37 -18.39
CA PRO A 345 7.32 -16.06 -19.07
C PRO A 345 8.01 -17.09 -18.18
N CYS A 346 8.17 -18.32 -18.69
CA CYS A 346 8.96 -19.36 -18.05
C CYS A 346 10.36 -19.41 -18.68
N ARG A 347 11.41 -19.10 -17.91
CA ARG A 347 12.81 -19.10 -18.39
C ARG A 347 13.59 -20.38 -18.06
N ARG A 348 13.04 -21.24 -17.20
CA ARG A 348 13.76 -22.40 -16.66
C ARG A 348 13.70 -23.61 -17.58
N LEU A 349 12.54 -23.84 -18.19
CA LEU A 349 12.27 -24.98 -19.05
C LEU A 349 11.48 -24.53 -20.29
N PRO A 350 11.72 -25.18 -21.45
CA PRO A 350 10.83 -25.05 -22.60
C PRO A 350 9.38 -25.30 -22.20
N LEU A 351 8.50 -24.37 -22.57
CA LEU A 351 7.09 -24.36 -22.18
C LEU A 351 6.21 -24.39 -23.43
N LEU A 352 5.25 -25.33 -23.44
CA LEU A 352 4.11 -25.31 -24.35
C LEU A 352 2.84 -25.00 -23.55
N ASN A 353 2.12 -23.95 -23.91
CA ASN A 353 0.79 -23.67 -23.36
C ASN A 353 -0.27 -24.24 -24.31
N VAL A 354 -1.22 -25.00 -23.76
CA VAL A 354 -2.38 -25.54 -24.48
C VAL A 354 -3.65 -24.97 -23.83
N PHE A 355 -4.21 -23.91 -24.41
CA PHE A 355 -5.29 -23.15 -23.77
C PHE A 355 -6.66 -23.84 -23.78
N GLY A 356 -6.83 -24.86 -24.63
CA GLY A 356 -8.14 -25.42 -24.96
C GLY A 356 -8.93 -24.52 -25.92
N LYS A 357 -9.82 -25.12 -26.69
CA LYS A 357 -10.67 -24.41 -27.68
C LYS A 357 -12.11 -24.34 -27.17
N ARG A 358 -12.46 -23.29 -26.44
CA ARG A 358 -13.85 -23.09 -25.99
C ARG A 358 -14.74 -22.69 -27.17
N PRO A 359 -15.98 -23.19 -27.26
CA PRO A 359 -16.87 -22.86 -28.36
C PRO A 359 -17.22 -21.38 -28.36
N ILE A 360 -17.25 -20.78 -29.56
CA ILE A 360 -17.68 -19.39 -29.78
C ILE A 360 -18.32 -19.26 -31.15
N ASP A 361 -19.49 -18.62 -31.21
CA ASP A 361 -20.10 -18.20 -32.47
C ASP A 361 -19.49 -16.87 -32.91
N VAL A 362 -18.59 -16.95 -33.90
CA VAL A 362 -17.88 -15.78 -34.44
C VAL A 362 -18.83 -14.81 -35.13
N GLN A 363 -19.91 -15.29 -35.76
CA GLN A 363 -20.89 -14.44 -36.44
C GLN A 363 -21.69 -13.64 -35.43
N GLN A 364 -22.14 -14.29 -34.36
CA GLN A 364 -22.87 -13.61 -33.29
C GLN A 364 -21.97 -12.61 -32.54
N CYS A 365 -20.71 -12.98 -32.30
CA CYS A 365 -19.72 -12.07 -31.73
C CYS A 365 -19.52 -10.82 -32.61
N ALA A 366 -19.37 -11.01 -33.93
CA ALA A 366 -19.24 -9.91 -34.89
C ALA A 366 -20.51 -9.04 -34.98
N ALA A 367 -21.70 -9.64 -34.89
CA ALA A 367 -22.97 -8.91 -34.86
C ALA A 367 -23.07 -8.03 -33.61
N SER A 368 -22.74 -8.60 -32.43
CA SER A 368 -22.74 -7.85 -31.18
C SER A 368 -21.67 -6.74 -31.17
N PHE A 369 -20.50 -6.98 -31.76
CA PHE A 369 -19.49 -5.94 -31.97
C PHE A 369 -20.05 -4.77 -32.80
N LYS A 370 -20.73 -5.07 -33.92
CA LYS A 370 -21.34 -4.05 -34.80
C LYS A 370 -22.43 -3.24 -34.08
N GLU A 371 -23.20 -3.88 -33.21
CA GLU A 371 -24.21 -3.22 -32.39
C GLU A 371 -23.59 -2.25 -31.37
N LEU A 372 -22.50 -2.67 -30.71
CA LEU A 372 -21.80 -1.85 -29.71
C LEU A 372 -20.98 -0.71 -30.34
N TYR A 373 -20.50 -0.91 -31.58
CA TYR A 373 -19.69 0.06 -32.32
C TYR A 373 -20.33 0.40 -33.67
N PRO A 374 -21.41 1.19 -33.69
CA PRO A 374 -22.08 1.57 -34.94
C PRO A 374 -21.23 2.48 -35.84
N ASP A 375 -20.20 3.12 -35.30
CA ASP A 375 -19.25 3.92 -36.07
C ASP A 375 -18.07 3.08 -36.56
N HIS A 376 -17.94 2.98 -37.89
CA HIS A 376 -16.93 2.17 -38.57
C HIS A 376 -15.52 2.77 -38.50
N GLN A 377 -15.40 4.06 -38.16
CA GLN A 377 -14.09 4.73 -38.00
C GLN A 377 -13.54 4.63 -36.58
N SER A 378 -14.33 4.11 -35.63
CA SER A 378 -13.93 3.96 -34.25
C SER A 378 -12.66 3.11 -34.12
N HIS A 379 -11.75 3.57 -33.27
CA HIS A 379 -10.51 2.87 -32.95
C HIS A 379 -10.79 1.88 -31.82
N VAL A 380 -10.72 0.59 -32.12
CA VAL A 380 -11.06 -0.46 -31.16
C VAL A 380 -9.94 -1.49 -31.09
N VAL A 381 -9.52 -1.84 -29.87
CA VAL A 381 -8.60 -2.95 -29.61
C VAL A 381 -9.41 -4.16 -29.17
N ILE A 382 -9.21 -5.30 -29.83
CA ILE A 382 -9.82 -6.57 -29.47
C ILE A 382 -8.87 -7.33 -28.53
N LEU A 383 -9.36 -7.57 -27.32
CA LEU A 383 -8.75 -8.36 -26.26
C LEU A 383 -9.59 -9.63 -26.07
N TYR A 384 -8.97 -10.72 -25.64
CA TYR A 384 -9.66 -11.99 -25.47
C TYR A 384 -9.02 -12.87 -24.41
N ASP A 385 -9.83 -13.76 -23.84
CA ASP A 385 -9.36 -14.88 -23.02
C ASP A 385 -8.57 -15.88 -23.88
N VAL A 386 -7.50 -16.46 -23.32
CA VAL A 386 -6.59 -17.38 -24.03
C VAL A 386 -7.32 -18.56 -24.68
N SER A 387 -8.45 -18.98 -24.10
CA SER A 387 -9.28 -20.08 -24.57
C SER A 387 -9.92 -19.83 -25.96
N TYR A 388 -10.04 -18.56 -26.36
CA TYR A 388 -10.66 -18.17 -27.65
C TYR A 388 -9.64 -17.84 -28.74
N MET A 389 -8.33 -17.99 -28.48
CA MET A 389 -7.26 -17.68 -29.44
C MET A 389 -7.51 -18.26 -30.84
N HIS A 390 -8.06 -19.47 -30.91
CA HIS A 390 -8.34 -20.18 -32.16
C HIS A 390 -9.36 -19.46 -33.08
N ALA A 391 -10.30 -18.69 -32.53
CA ALA A 391 -11.40 -18.07 -33.28
C ALA A 391 -11.15 -16.60 -33.66
N ILE A 392 -10.11 -15.99 -33.10
CA ILE A 392 -9.81 -14.56 -33.29
C ILE A 392 -9.36 -14.24 -34.71
N GLY A 393 -8.70 -15.19 -35.38
CA GLY A 393 -8.32 -15.04 -36.79
C GLY A 393 -9.55 -14.83 -37.69
N ASP A 394 -10.57 -15.66 -37.52
CA ASP A 394 -11.82 -15.58 -38.28
C ASP A 394 -12.59 -14.29 -37.98
N LEU A 395 -12.63 -13.89 -36.70
CA LEU A 395 -13.25 -12.62 -36.30
C LEU A 395 -12.54 -11.42 -36.93
N ARG A 396 -11.20 -11.44 -36.98
CA ARG A 396 -10.40 -10.38 -37.61
C ARG A 396 -10.76 -10.25 -39.09
N VAL A 397 -10.89 -11.35 -39.82
CA VAL A 397 -11.27 -11.33 -41.24
C VAL A 397 -12.65 -10.68 -41.40
N LEU A 398 -13.65 -11.12 -40.63
CA LEU A 398 -15.02 -10.61 -40.70
C LEU A 398 -15.16 -9.13 -40.35
N LEU A 399 -14.34 -8.62 -39.43
CA LEU A 399 -14.37 -7.22 -39.02
C LEU A 399 -13.50 -6.32 -39.92
N SER A 400 -12.44 -6.86 -40.52
CA SER A 400 -11.50 -6.08 -41.33
C SER A 400 -12.15 -5.42 -42.56
N GLU A 401 -13.20 -6.02 -43.11
CA GLU A 401 -13.95 -5.47 -44.25
C GLU A 401 -14.74 -4.20 -43.86
N ALA A 402 -15.29 -4.16 -42.64
CA ALA A 402 -16.17 -3.08 -42.19
C ALA A 402 -15.46 -2.05 -41.30
N TYR A 403 -14.39 -2.44 -40.59
CA TYR A 403 -13.70 -1.65 -39.58
C TYR A 403 -12.18 -1.63 -39.81
N PRO A 404 -11.65 -0.67 -40.61
CA PRO A 404 -10.22 -0.60 -40.91
C PRO A 404 -9.34 -0.16 -39.73
N SER A 405 -9.95 0.33 -38.64
CA SER A 405 -9.27 0.84 -37.44
C SER A 405 -9.26 -0.12 -36.26
N VAL A 406 -9.75 -1.34 -36.45
CA VAL A 406 -9.69 -2.39 -35.43
C VAL A 406 -8.29 -3.00 -35.38
N VAL A 407 -7.75 -3.09 -34.16
CA VAL A 407 -6.48 -3.75 -33.87
C VAL A 407 -6.77 -4.97 -33.00
N VAL A 408 -6.19 -6.11 -33.32
CA VAL A 408 -6.37 -7.34 -32.56
C VAL A 408 -5.10 -7.62 -31.77
N SER A 409 -5.24 -7.85 -30.47
CA SER A 409 -4.11 -8.24 -29.63
C SER A 409 -3.56 -9.61 -30.02
N GLN A 410 -2.25 -9.80 -29.92
CA GLN A 410 -1.59 -11.09 -30.16
C GLN A 410 -1.05 -11.62 -28.84
N LEU A 411 -1.23 -12.92 -28.59
CA LEU A 411 -0.63 -13.57 -27.43
C LEU A 411 0.84 -13.85 -27.70
N LYS A 412 1.73 -13.52 -26.77
CA LYS A 412 3.13 -13.91 -26.83
C LYS A 412 3.29 -15.31 -26.25
N THR A 413 3.26 -16.32 -27.12
CA THR A 413 3.42 -17.74 -26.77
C THR A 413 4.85 -18.25 -26.88
N ASP A 414 5.71 -17.49 -27.57
CA ASP A 414 7.10 -17.87 -27.80
C ASP A 414 7.92 -17.66 -26.52
N HIS A 415 8.05 -18.73 -25.76
CA HIS A 415 9.06 -18.88 -24.70
C HIS A 415 10.19 -19.82 -25.14
N SER A 416 10.37 -20.01 -26.45
CA SER A 416 11.33 -20.92 -27.07
C SER A 416 12.80 -20.49 -26.98
N ASP A 417 13.11 -19.39 -26.30
CA ASP A 417 14.49 -19.04 -25.99
C ASP A 417 14.88 -19.73 -24.69
N GLY A 418 15.60 -20.85 -24.83
CA GLY A 418 16.27 -21.51 -23.70
C GLY A 418 17.24 -20.55 -22.98
N PRO A 419 17.85 -20.99 -21.87
CA PRO A 419 18.82 -20.18 -21.16
C PRO A 419 20.09 -20.05 -22.02
N GLY A 420 20.20 -19.01 -22.86
CA GLY A 420 21.40 -18.83 -23.68
C GLY A 420 21.37 -17.89 -24.90
N GLN A 421 20.27 -17.20 -25.23
CA GLN A 421 20.32 -16.14 -26.24
C GLN A 421 19.79 -14.82 -25.67
N GLU A 422 20.69 -14.10 -25.00
CA GLU A 422 20.64 -12.64 -25.02
C GLU A 422 20.81 -12.22 -26.48
N GLN A 423 19.71 -11.92 -27.16
CA GLN A 423 19.82 -10.90 -28.19
C GLN A 423 20.15 -9.62 -27.44
N ASN A 424 21.41 -9.20 -27.56
CA ASN A 424 21.81 -7.84 -27.32
C ASN A 424 20.79 -6.93 -28.01
N MET A 425 19.93 -6.27 -27.23
CA MET A 425 19.31 -5.03 -27.67
C MET A 425 20.44 -4.00 -27.72
N GLU A 426 21.25 -4.07 -28.78
CA GLU A 426 21.99 -2.91 -29.24
C GLU A 426 20.94 -1.94 -29.78
N ASP A 427 20.80 -0.81 -29.09
CA ASP A 427 20.07 0.38 -29.52
C ASP A 427 20.42 0.68 -30.98
N THR A 428 19.59 0.22 -31.90
CA THR A 428 19.57 0.70 -33.26
C THR A 428 18.43 1.72 -33.31
N ASP A 429 18.84 2.99 -33.26
CA ASP A 429 18.00 4.16 -33.50
C ASP A 429 17.26 4.02 -34.84
N SER A 430 16.08 3.43 -34.80
CA SER A 430 15.04 3.59 -35.80
C SER A 430 13.74 3.85 -35.07
N HIS A 431 13.16 5.02 -35.29
CA HIS A 431 11.85 5.44 -34.80
C HIS A 431 10.73 4.50 -35.32
N GLU A 432 10.63 3.30 -34.74
CA GLU A 432 9.61 2.30 -35.09
C GLU A 432 8.63 2.13 -33.92
N GLU A 433 7.36 2.13 -34.28
CA GLU A 433 6.12 1.99 -33.48
C GLU A 433 6.29 1.46 -32.05
N ARG A 434 5.94 2.27 -31.02
CA ARG A 434 5.80 1.80 -29.63
C ARG A 434 4.68 0.76 -29.53
N GLY A 435 5.02 -0.52 -29.67
CA GLY A 435 4.12 -1.63 -29.36
C GLY A 435 3.82 -1.69 -27.86
N ILE A 436 2.55 -1.85 -27.49
CA ILE A 436 2.13 -2.04 -26.10
C ILE A 436 2.24 -3.53 -25.78
N PHE A 437 2.97 -3.87 -24.73
CA PHE A 437 3.11 -5.23 -24.24
C PHE A 437 2.64 -5.32 -22.79
N GLU A 438 1.46 -5.90 -22.57
CA GLU A 438 0.86 -6.02 -21.24
C GLU A 438 0.14 -7.35 -21.07
N PHE A 439 0.30 -7.98 -19.90
CA PHE A 439 -0.34 -9.27 -19.56
C PHE A 439 -0.14 -10.38 -20.61
N GLY A 440 1.06 -10.45 -21.19
CA GLY A 440 1.41 -11.42 -22.23
C GLY A 440 0.76 -11.16 -23.60
N ARG A 441 0.19 -9.96 -23.80
CA ARG A 441 -0.47 -9.55 -25.05
C ARG A 441 0.26 -8.37 -25.67
N GLN A 442 0.44 -8.40 -26.99
CA GLN A 442 1.06 -7.33 -27.76
C GLN A 442 0.11 -6.77 -28.82
N PHE A 443 0.09 -5.45 -28.96
CA PHE A 443 -0.59 -4.76 -30.06
C PHE A 443 0.03 -3.40 -30.33
N ASN A 444 -0.01 -2.97 -31.59
CA ASN A 444 0.51 -1.67 -32.03
C ASN A 444 -0.63 -0.69 -32.24
N LEU A 445 -0.45 0.52 -31.72
CA LEU A 445 -1.35 1.63 -31.99
C LEU A 445 -1.03 2.24 -33.35
N LYS A 446 -2.04 2.80 -34.03
CA LYS A 446 -1.81 3.54 -35.27
C LYS A 446 -1.05 4.84 -34.96
N HIS A 447 -0.19 5.25 -35.91
CA HIS A 447 0.67 6.43 -35.80
C HIS A 447 -0.07 7.68 -35.29
N GLY A 448 0.48 8.31 -34.25
CA GLY A 448 0.00 9.59 -33.72
C GLY A 448 -1.23 9.52 -32.80
N LYS A 449 -1.69 8.32 -32.42
CA LYS A 449 -2.81 8.15 -31.45
C LYS A 449 -2.34 7.61 -30.11
N SER A 450 -2.98 8.09 -29.06
CA SER A 450 -2.76 7.61 -27.70
C SER A 450 -3.67 6.44 -27.38
N LEU A 451 -3.37 5.68 -26.32
CA LEU A 451 -4.23 4.58 -25.86
C LEU A 451 -5.64 5.06 -25.45
N GLU A 452 -5.75 6.29 -24.95
CA GLU A 452 -7.01 6.90 -24.50
C GLU A 452 -7.99 7.13 -25.66
N ASP A 453 -7.50 7.21 -26.90
CA ASP A 453 -8.32 7.35 -28.11
C ASP A 453 -8.97 6.03 -28.54
N TYR A 454 -8.54 4.90 -27.96
CA TYR A 454 -9.02 3.57 -28.30
C TYR A 454 -10.08 3.08 -27.32
N ARG A 455 -11.07 2.37 -27.85
CA ARG A 455 -12.03 1.59 -27.08
C ARG A 455 -11.55 0.13 -26.99
N MET A 456 -11.86 -0.54 -25.89
CA MET A 456 -11.44 -1.92 -25.64
C MET A 456 -12.65 -2.84 -25.78
N PHE A 457 -12.53 -3.87 -26.61
CA PHE A 457 -13.53 -4.92 -26.75
C PHE A 457 -12.96 -6.25 -26.28
N PHE A 458 -13.49 -6.79 -25.18
CA PHE A 458 -13.02 -8.03 -24.57
C PHE A 458 -13.94 -9.21 -24.92
N ILE A 459 -13.36 -10.33 -25.36
CA ILE A 459 -14.08 -11.57 -25.66
C ILE A 459 -13.77 -12.59 -24.56
N GLY A 460 -14.80 -12.92 -23.78
CA GLY A 460 -14.72 -13.89 -22.70
C GLY A 460 -15.72 -13.61 -21.59
N GLN A 461 -15.75 -14.51 -20.62
CA GLN A 461 -16.57 -14.33 -19.42
C GLN A 461 -16.02 -13.19 -18.55
N GLU A 462 -16.89 -12.58 -17.75
CA GLU A 462 -16.46 -11.72 -16.66
C GLU A 462 -15.54 -12.48 -15.70
N GLY A 463 -14.35 -11.93 -15.47
CA GLY A 463 -13.34 -12.61 -14.69
C GLY A 463 -12.15 -11.72 -14.34
N ARG A 464 -11.10 -12.35 -13.82
CA ARG A 464 -9.91 -11.66 -13.33
C ARG A 464 -9.15 -10.95 -14.44
N THR A 465 -9.05 -11.56 -15.63
CA THR A 465 -8.36 -11.00 -16.79
C THR A 465 -9.03 -9.71 -17.29
N LEU A 466 -10.36 -9.69 -17.44
CA LEU A 466 -11.10 -8.46 -17.78
C LEU A 466 -10.92 -7.39 -16.69
N THR A 467 -11.04 -7.77 -15.42
CA THR A 467 -10.89 -6.84 -14.29
C THR A 467 -9.50 -6.20 -14.28
N ASN A 468 -8.44 -6.98 -14.54
CA ASN A 468 -7.07 -6.48 -14.66
C ASN A 468 -6.94 -5.46 -15.80
N PHE A 469 -7.49 -5.74 -16.98
CA PHE A 469 -7.45 -4.78 -18.09
C PHE A 469 -8.18 -3.48 -17.74
N MET A 470 -9.36 -3.57 -17.15
CA MET A 470 -10.14 -2.39 -16.75
C MET A 470 -9.42 -1.56 -15.68
N MET A 471 -8.70 -2.20 -14.75
CA MET A 471 -7.91 -1.50 -13.74
C MET A 471 -6.67 -0.85 -14.33
N THR A 472 -5.95 -1.55 -15.23
CA THR A 472 -4.72 -1.04 -15.86
C THR A 472 -5.02 0.09 -16.85
N TRP A 473 -6.06 -0.06 -17.66
CA TRP A 473 -6.46 0.92 -18.67
C TRP A 473 -7.74 1.64 -18.25
N ASN A 474 -7.79 2.13 -17.02
CA ASN A 474 -8.96 2.76 -16.41
C ASN A 474 -9.47 4.04 -17.11
N ARG A 475 -8.71 4.61 -18.05
CA ARG A 475 -9.11 5.75 -18.89
C ARG A 475 -9.81 5.32 -20.19
N CYS A 476 -9.67 4.06 -20.58
CA CYS A 476 -10.27 3.52 -21.78
C CYS A 476 -11.71 3.07 -21.50
N THR A 477 -12.57 3.14 -22.53
CA THR A 477 -13.91 2.57 -22.44
C THR A 477 -13.86 1.08 -22.79
N PHE A 478 -14.54 0.26 -22.00
CA PHE A 478 -14.58 -1.19 -22.19
C PHE A 478 -15.96 -1.65 -22.62
N SER A 479 -15.99 -2.63 -23.50
CA SER A 479 -17.17 -3.45 -23.78
C SER A 479 -16.73 -4.91 -23.79
N SER A 480 -17.60 -5.81 -23.35
CA SER A 480 -17.31 -7.23 -23.31
C SER A 480 -18.38 -8.02 -24.07
N PHE A 481 -17.99 -9.17 -24.62
CA PHE A 481 -18.88 -10.16 -25.17
C PHE A 481 -18.63 -11.48 -24.47
N ASN A 482 -19.68 -12.01 -23.82
CA ASN A 482 -19.62 -13.31 -23.19
C ASN A 482 -20.11 -14.40 -24.17
N PRO A 483 -19.24 -15.31 -24.63
CA PRO A 483 -19.62 -16.36 -25.58
C PRO A 483 -20.61 -17.39 -25.02
N GLU A 484 -20.69 -17.56 -23.69
CA GLU A 484 -21.60 -18.52 -23.06
C GLU A 484 -23.04 -18.00 -23.01
N THR A 485 -23.22 -16.70 -22.76
CA THR A 485 -24.54 -16.05 -22.78
C THR A 485 -24.88 -15.40 -24.12
N ALA A 486 -23.90 -15.39 -25.03
CA ALA A 486 -23.95 -14.80 -26.36
C ALA A 486 -24.44 -13.34 -26.37
N SER A 487 -24.04 -12.58 -25.35
CA SER A 487 -24.45 -11.20 -25.13
C SER A 487 -23.26 -10.26 -24.99
N GLY A 488 -23.35 -9.12 -25.68
CA GLY A 488 -22.41 -8.01 -25.55
C GLY A 488 -22.95 -6.95 -24.61
N ARG A 489 -22.05 -6.30 -23.85
CA ARG A 489 -22.40 -5.22 -22.92
C ARG A 489 -21.29 -4.19 -22.83
N VAL A 490 -21.67 -2.94 -22.53
CA VAL A 490 -20.71 -1.88 -22.20
C VAL A 490 -20.36 -2.00 -20.72
N GLU A 491 -19.06 -2.04 -20.42
CA GLU A 491 -18.56 -2.11 -19.06
C GLU A 491 -18.40 -0.69 -18.50
N LEU A 492 -19.20 -0.36 -17.48
CA LEU A 492 -19.17 0.95 -16.82
C LEU A 492 -18.37 0.87 -15.52
N LEU A 493 -17.38 1.75 -15.36
CA LEU A 493 -16.58 1.91 -14.13
C LEU A 493 -17.46 2.15 -12.86
N GLY A 494 -18.69 2.61 -13.05
CA GLY A 494 -19.67 2.91 -11.99
C GLY A 494 -20.44 1.73 -11.39
N ILE A 495 -20.24 0.49 -11.86
CA ILE A 495 -20.91 -0.72 -11.30
C ILE A 495 -19.94 -1.54 -10.41
N ASN A 496 -18.68 -1.12 -10.33
CA ASN A 496 -17.61 -1.97 -9.87
C ASN A 496 -17.45 -1.92 -8.33
N LYS A 497 -18.32 -2.64 -7.62
CA LYS A 497 -18.14 -2.92 -6.17
C LYS A 497 -16.71 -3.40 -5.88
N ALA A 498 -16.07 -4.13 -6.81
CA ALA A 498 -14.69 -4.58 -6.63
C ALA A 498 -13.69 -3.42 -6.62
N LEU A 499 -13.83 -2.42 -7.50
CA LEU A 499 -12.97 -1.23 -7.52
C LEU A 499 -13.07 -0.42 -6.20
N MET A 500 -14.30 -0.24 -5.68
CA MET A 500 -14.50 0.40 -4.37
C MET A 500 -13.85 -0.37 -3.23
N LYS A 501 -13.91 -1.71 -3.25
CA LYS A 501 -13.19 -2.55 -2.28
C LYS A 501 -11.67 -2.40 -2.41
N ARG A 502 -11.13 -2.24 -3.62
CA ARG A 502 -9.70 -1.99 -3.82
C ARG A 502 -9.27 -0.63 -3.26
N TYR A 503 -10.05 0.44 -3.47
CA TYR A 503 -9.80 1.73 -2.83
C TYR A 503 -9.83 1.65 -1.29
N TYR A 504 -10.79 0.90 -0.75
CA TYR A 504 -10.81 0.60 0.69
C TYR A 504 -9.55 -0.13 1.15
N ALA A 505 -9.08 -1.14 0.38
CA ALA A 505 -7.86 -1.87 0.70
C ALA A 505 -6.60 -0.98 0.63
N ILE A 506 -6.52 -0.06 -0.34
CA ILE A 506 -5.45 0.96 -0.42
C ILE A 506 -5.49 1.84 0.84
N GLU A 507 -6.66 2.35 1.25
CA GLU A 507 -6.74 3.18 2.46
C GLU A 507 -6.36 2.41 3.74
N ARG A 508 -6.73 1.13 3.82
CA ARG A 508 -6.26 0.24 4.89
C ARG A 508 -4.74 0.05 4.85
N ALA A 509 -4.15 -0.05 3.66
CA ALA A 509 -2.69 -0.15 3.50
C ALA A 509 -1.98 1.15 3.91
N LYS A 510 -2.60 2.32 3.68
CA LYS A 510 -2.07 3.59 4.18
C LYS A 510 -2.10 3.67 5.71
N ASP A 511 -3.13 3.14 6.37
CA ASP A 511 -3.23 3.05 7.84
C ASP A 511 -2.32 2.00 8.49
N ALA A 512 -1.83 1.02 7.72
CA ALA A 512 -1.07 -0.11 8.26
C ALA A 512 0.30 0.29 8.81
N ASN A 513 0.70 -0.26 9.95
CA ASN A 513 2.06 -0.10 10.50
C ASN A 513 2.96 -1.28 10.14
N VAL A 514 2.38 -2.48 10.09
CA VAL A 514 3.07 -3.74 9.79
C VAL A 514 2.53 -4.37 8.51
N VAL A 515 3.41 -4.59 7.55
CA VAL A 515 3.10 -5.09 6.21
C VAL A 515 3.72 -6.47 6.02
N GLY A 516 2.94 -7.44 5.55
CA GLY A 516 3.42 -8.77 5.17
C GLY A 516 3.57 -8.91 3.66
N ILE A 517 4.78 -9.06 3.15
CA ILE A 517 5.05 -9.33 1.73
C ILE A 517 4.90 -10.84 1.50
N LEU A 518 3.89 -11.24 0.74
CA LEU A 518 3.63 -12.62 0.36
C LEU A 518 4.20 -12.89 -1.03
N VAL A 519 5.11 -13.86 -1.13
CA VAL A 519 5.64 -14.33 -2.42
C VAL A 519 4.79 -15.49 -2.90
N GLY A 520 3.87 -15.21 -3.83
CA GLY A 520 2.88 -16.16 -4.35
C GLY A 520 3.26 -16.79 -5.69
N THR A 521 4.48 -16.60 -6.20
CA THR A 521 5.02 -17.31 -7.36
C THR A 521 6.54 -17.19 -7.42
N LEU A 522 7.23 -18.27 -7.83
CA LEU A 522 8.65 -18.25 -8.17
C LEU A 522 8.90 -18.20 -9.68
N GLY A 523 7.83 -18.21 -10.49
CA GLY A 523 7.89 -18.27 -11.95
C GLY A 523 7.89 -16.89 -12.64
N VAL A 524 7.55 -15.82 -11.94
CA VAL A 524 7.50 -14.45 -12.53
C VAL A 524 8.91 -13.85 -12.55
N VAL A 525 9.31 -13.31 -13.69
CA VAL A 525 10.62 -12.64 -13.87
C VAL A 525 10.72 -11.41 -12.96
N ASN A 526 11.90 -11.17 -12.39
CA ASN A 526 12.21 -10.00 -11.54
C ASN A 526 11.37 -9.85 -10.25
N TYR A 527 10.72 -10.91 -9.77
CA TYR A 527 10.00 -10.84 -8.49
C TYR A 527 10.89 -10.43 -7.30
N LEU A 528 12.18 -10.78 -7.33
CA LEU A 528 13.16 -10.34 -6.33
C LEU A 528 13.36 -8.82 -6.36
N THR A 529 13.49 -8.23 -7.55
CA THR A 529 13.59 -6.77 -7.73
C THR A 529 12.34 -6.07 -7.19
N VAL A 530 11.16 -6.63 -7.46
CA VAL A 530 9.89 -6.10 -6.92
C VAL A 530 9.87 -6.18 -5.39
N ILE A 531 10.36 -7.28 -4.79
CA ILE A 531 10.45 -7.42 -3.33
C ILE A 531 11.42 -6.39 -2.73
N GLU A 532 12.57 -6.15 -3.36
CA GLU A 532 13.54 -5.13 -2.92
C GLU A 532 12.95 -3.73 -2.98
N GLN A 533 12.32 -3.37 -4.10
CA GLN A 533 11.62 -2.11 -4.28
C GLN A 533 10.50 -1.92 -3.24
N LEU A 534 9.68 -2.94 -3.02
CA LEU A 534 8.62 -2.91 -2.01
C LEU A 534 9.18 -2.71 -0.61
N LYS A 535 10.25 -3.43 -0.25
CA LYS A 535 10.92 -3.25 1.06
C LYS A 535 11.41 -1.82 1.24
N ASP A 536 11.99 -1.22 0.22
CA ASP A 536 12.48 0.16 0.28
C ASP A 536 11.34 1.17 0.35
N VAL A 537 10.27 0.99 -0.42
CA VAL A 537 9.08 1.84 -0.37
C VAL A 537 8.38 1.77 0.99
N ILE A 538 8.23 0.57 1.56
CA ILE A 538 7.63 0.35 2.88
C ILE A 538 8.53 0.96 3.97
N ARG A 539 9.85 0.79 3.87
CA ARG A 539 10.83 1.37 4.82
C ARG A 539 10.81 2.90 4.77
N LYS A 540 10.79 3.50 3.58
CA LYS A 540 10.70 4.96 3.39
C LYS A 540 9.40 5.54 3.95
N ALA A 541 8.30 4.79 3.89
CA ALA A 541 7.04 5.16 4.51
C ALA A 541 7.00 4.97 6.04
N GLY A 542 8.12 4.56 6.68
CA GLY A 542 8.20 4.35 8.13
C GLY A 542 7.47 3.09 8.63
N LYS A 543 7.12 2.17 7.74
CA LYS A 543 6.38 0.93 8.05
C LYS A 543 7.33 -0.25 8.16
N LYS A 544 6.92 -1.30 8.88
CA LYS A 544 7.69 -2.55 8.99
C LYS A 544 7.24 -3.56 7.95
N SER A 545 8.17 -4.26 7.32
CA SER A 545 7.89 -5.33 6.35
C SER A 545 8.39 -6.69 6.82
N TYR A 546 7.56 -7.73 6.73
CA TYR A 546 7.94 -9.14 6.90
C TYR A 546 7.77 -9.88 5.57
N LEU A 547 8.70 -10.77 5.22
CA LEU A 547 8.64 -11.56 3.98
C LEU A 547 8.17 -12.99 4.27
N PHE A 548 7.15 -13.44 3.55
CA PHE A 548 6.61 -14.78 3.62
C PHE A 548 6.71 -15.45 2.26
N ALA A 549 7.43 -16.56 2.19
CA ALA A 549 7.40 -17.45 1.04
C ALA A 549 6.28 -18.47 1.26
N VAL A 550 5.16 -18.30 0.56
CA VAL A 550 3.98 -19.17 0.70
C VAL A 550 3.56 -19.59 -0.70
N GLY A 551 3.35 -20.89 -0.95
CA GLY A 551 2.74 -21.36 -2.19
C GLY A 551 1.27 -20.92 -2.32
N LYS A 552 0.35 -21.85 -2.60
CA LYS A 552 -1.09 -21.56 -2.67
C LYS A 552 -1.56 -20.95 -1.35
N ILE A 553 -2.06 -19.71 -1.43
CA ILE A 553 -2.49 -18.93 -0.27
C ILE A 553 -3.83 -19.48 0.22
N ASN A 554 -3.97 -19.60 1.54
CA ASN A 554 -5.22 -20.00 2.18
C ASN A 554 -5.43 -19.20 3.47
N VAL A 555 -6.68 -19.13 3.92
CA VAL A 555 -7.06 -18.39 5.14
C VAL A 555 -6.30 -18.89 6.37
N PRO A 556 -6.16 -20.21 6.62
CA PRO A 556 -5.44 -20.70 7.80
C PRO A 556 -3.96 -20.28 7.85
N LYS A 557 -3.25 -20.26 6.71
CA LYS A 557 -1.83 -19.86 6.64
C LYS A 557 -1.64 -18.41 7.05
N LEU A 558 -2.53 -17.51 6.62
CA LEU A 558 -2.44 -16.08 6.94
C LEU A 558 -3.00 -15.73 8.32
N ALA A 559 -3.95 -16.52 8.84
CA ALA A 559 -4.52 -16.31 10.17
C ALA A 559 -3.49 -16.47 11.31
N ASN A 560 -2.38 -17.19 11.06
CA ASN A 560 -1.31 -17.38 12.05
C ASN A 560 -0.53 -16.09 12.37
N PHE A 561 -0.59 -15.05 11.52
CA PHE A 561 0.17 -13.82 11.69
C PHE A 561 -0.74 -12.63 11.96
N LEU A 562 -1.32 -12.58 13.17
CA LEU A 562 -2.23 -11.53 13.61
C LEU A 562 -1.59 -10.13 13.73
N GLU A 563 -0.26 -10.09 13.88
CA GLU A 563 0.56 -8.88 13.98
C GLU A 563 0.63 -8.08 12.67
N ILE A 564 0.23 -8.68 11.56
CA ILE A 564 0.23 -8.06 10.24
C ILE A 564 -1.08 -7.32 10.03
N ASP A 565 -0.99 -6.06 9.63
CA ASP A 565 -2.14 -5.21 9.36
C ASP A 565 -2.67 -5.41 7.92
N VAL A 566 -1.75 -5.56 6.97
CA VAL A 566 -2.03 -5.71 5.53
C VAL A 566 -1.01 -6.64 4.88
N TYR A 567 -1.46 -7.43 3.91
CA TYR A 567 -0.57 -8.26 3.09
C TYR A 567 -0.42 -7.70 1.68
N VAL A 568 0.80 -7.77 1.14
CA VAL A 568 1.12 -7.41 -0.24
C VAL A 568 1.43 -8.70 -0.99
N LEU A 569 0.62 -9.05 -1.99
CA LEU A 569 0.80 -10.28 -2.76
C LEU A 569 1.62 -10.03 -4.02
N VAL A 570 2.86 -10.52 -4.01
CA VAL A 570 3.73 -10.60 -5.19
C VAL A 570 3.44 -11.92 -5.91
N ALA A 571 2.52 -11.88 -6.87
CA ALA A 571 2.10 -13.04 -7.67
C ALA A 571 1.95 -12.67 -9.16
N CYS A 572 1.50 -13.62 -9.98
CA CYS A 572 1.12 -13.30 -11.36
C CYS A 572 -0.08 -12.34 -11.36
N PRO A 573 -0.25 -11.52 -12.41
CA PRO A 573 -1.31 -10.51 -12.41
C PRO A 573 -2.73 -11.11 -12.36
N GLU A 574 -2.93 -12.31 -12.91
CA GLU A 574 -4.23 -12.99 -12.85
C GLU A 574 -4.58 -13.54 -11.47
N ASN A 575 -3.59 -13.77 -10.60
CA ASN A 575 -3.79 -14.30 -9.26
C ASN A 575 -3.57 -13.26 -8.15
N SER A 576 -3.06 -12.06 -8.49
CA SER A 576 -2.81 -11.00 -7.51
C SER A 576 -4.07 -10.30 -7.01
N LEU A 577 -5.16 -10.32 -7.79
CA LEU A 577 -6.46 -9.78 -7.40
C LEU A 577 -7.29 -10.82 -6.63
N LEU A 578 -6.96 -11.00 -5.35
CA LEU A 578 -7.78 -11.78 -4.42
C LEU A 578 -8.86 -10.88 -3.80
N ASP A 579 -10.12 -11.09 -4.18
CA ASP A 579 -11.30 -10.40 -3.60
C ASP A 579 -12.24 -11.41 -2.91
N SER A 580 -11.70 -12.34 -2.13
CA SER A 580 -12.52 -13.16 -1.24
C SER A 580 -12.64 -12.48 0.13
N GLY A 581 -13.88 -12.38 0.62
CA GLY A 581 -14.17 -11.87 1.97
C GLY A 581 -13.70 -12.79 3.10
N ASP A 582 -13.11 -13.93 2.77
CA ASP A 582 -12.68 -14.96 3.70
C ASP A 582 -11.36 -14.60 4.41
N PHE A 583 -10.57 -13.68 3.85
CA PHE A 583 -9.32 -13.24 4.45
C PHE A 583 -9.56 -12.16 5.52
N TYR A 584 -9.11 -12.42 6.75
CA TYR A 584 -9.24 -11.49 7.88
C TYR A 584 -8.49 -10.17 7.70
N LYS A 585 -7.42 -10.18 6.91
CA LYS A 585 -6.57 -9.02 6.62
C LYS A 585 -6.62 -8.73 5.11
N PRO A 586 -6.68 -7.45 4.70
CA PRO A 586 -6.72 -7.10 3.28
C PRO A 586 -5.44 -7.54 2.57
N ILE A 587 -5.59 -8.03 1.34
CA ILE A 587 -4.49 -8.40 0.45
C ILE A 587 -4.47 -7.42 -0.72
N VAL A 588 -3.39 -6.64 -0.80
CA VAL A 588 -3.16 -5.64 -1.86
C VAL A 588 -2.08 -6.12 -2.83
N THR A 589 -2.08 -5.53 -4.02
CA THR A 589 -1.05 -5.71 -5.04
C THR A 589 0.17 -4.83 -4.73
N PRO A 590 1.34 -5.10 -5.33
CA PRO A 590 2.51 -4.23 -5.23
C PRO A 590 2.20 -2.78 -5.64
N PHE A 591 1.46 -2.61 -6.73
CA PHE A 591 1.06 -1.29 -7.23
C PHE A 591 0.22 -0.51 -6.21
N GLU A 592 -0.77 -1.14 -5.59
CA GLU A 592 -1.61 -0.51 -4.58
C GLU A 592 -0.84 -0.16 -3.31
N MET A 593 0.13 -0.99 -2.91
CA MET A 593 1.02 -0.67 -1.80
C MET A 593 1.91 0.53 -2.12
N GLU A 594 2.41 0.63 -3.36
CA GLU A 594 3.19 1.78 -3.80
C GLU A 594 2.36 3.06 -3.82
N VAL A 595 1.10 3.00 -4.27
CA VAL A 595 0.15 4.12 -4.19
C VAL A 595 -0.16 4.49 -2.73
N ALA A 596 -0.22 3.50 -1.83
CA ALA A 596 -0.44 3.75 -0.41
C ALA A 596 0.77 4.42 0.27
N CYS A 597 1.99 4.06 -0.12
CA CYS A 597 3.22 4.58 0.48
C CYS A 597 3.73 5.88 -0.16
N ASN A 598 3.39 6.15 -1.42
CA ASN A 598 3.90 7.29 -2.17
C ASN A 598 2.80 8.34 -2.45
N LYS A 599 2.91 9.50 -1.79
CA LYS A 599 1.94 10.60 -1.92
C LYS A 599 1.88 11.24 -3.31
N HIS A 600 2.96 11.15 -4.09
CA HIS A 600 3.04 11.78 -5.43
C HIS A 600 2.51 10.91 -6.57
N ARG A 601 2.14 9.66 -6.31
CA ARG A 601 1.68 8.74 -7.36
C ARG A 601 0.15 8.80 -7.49
N GLU A 602 -0.35 9.83 -8.16
CA GLU A 602 -1.73 9.81 -8.66
C GLU A 602 -1.82 8.94 -9.93
N SER A 603 -2.57 7.84 -9.84
CA SER A 603 -3.17 7.06 -10.94
C SER A 603 -2.42 6.92 -12.28
N HIS A 604 -1.11 6.68 -12.26
CA HIS A 604 -0.37 6.21 -13.44
C HIS A 604 0.05 4.75 -13.25
N VAL A 605 -0.62 3.86 -14.02
CA VAL A 605 -0.30 2.44 -14.10
C VAL A 605 0.88 2.27 -15.05
N GLY A 606 2.04 2.09 -14.47
CA GLY A 606 3.32 1.89 -15.15
C GLY A 606 4.45 1.86 -14.12
N PHE A 607 5.37 0.91 -14.24
CA PHE A 607 6.58 0.85 -13.43
C PHE A 607 7.53 1.97 -13.90
N PRO A 608 7.93 2.92 -13.03
CA PRO A 608 8.94 3.92 -13.40
C PRO A 608 10.34 3.36 -13.14
N GLU A 609 11.27 3.76 -14.00
CA GLU A 609 12.70 3.67 -13.74
C GLU A 609 13.10 4.48 -12.49
N PRO A 610 14.15 4.06 -11.76
CA PRO A 610 14.53 4.65 -10.49
C PRO A 610 15.25 5.97 -10.76
N ASN A 611 14.55 7.11 -10.75
CA ASN A 611 15.09 8.43 -10.38
C ASN A 611 14.08 9.56 -10.64
N GLN A 612 13.37 9.99 -9.60
CA GLN A 612 12.92 11.37 -9.46
C GLN A 612 12.56 11.60 -7.99
N ALA A 613 13.53 12.09 -7.22
CA ALA A 613 13.32 12.56 -5.87
C ALA A 613 12.65 13.95 -5.95
N ALA A 614 11.33 14.00 -5.78
CA ALA A 614 10.61 15.24 -5.56
C ALA A 614 10.63 15.59 -4.06
N THR A 615 10.79 16.87 -3.75
CA THR A 615 10.86 17.44 -2.42
C THR A 615 9.52 17.34 -1.69
N ASP A 616 9.50 16.65 -0.55
CA ASP A 616 8.31 16.45 0.31
C ASP A 616 7.87 17.78 0.95
N GLU A 617 6.70 18.31 0.55
CA GLU A 617 5.91 19.19 1.42
C GLU A 617 5.03 18.30 2.31
N ASP A 618 5.29 18.29 3.62
CA ASP A 618 4.55 17.51 4.61
C ASP A 618 3.11 18.00 4.77
N THR A 619 2.23 17.55 3.89
CA THR A 619 0.78 17.68 4.10
C THR A 619 0.32 16.64 5.13
N PRO A 620 -0.39 17.07 6.20
CA PRO A 620 -0.97 16.14 7.16
C PRO A 620 -2.09 15.33 6.49
N ASP A 621 -1.91 14.01 6.43
CA ASP A 621 -2.90 13.09 5.87
C ASP A 621 -3.83 12.58 6.99
N VAL A 622 -5.12 12.47 6.71
CA VAL A 622 -6.14 11.98 7.65
C VAL A 622 -6.73 10.71 7.07
N SER A 623 -6.73 9.64 7.88
CA SER A 623 -7.36 8.38 7.51
C SER A 623 -8.84 8.58 7.19
N LEU A 624 -9.24 8.24 5.96
CA LEU A 624 -10.64 8.25 5.54
C LEU A 624 -11.50 7.19 6.25
N ILE A 625 -10.86 6.19 6.87
CA ILE A 625 -11.53 5.07 7.54
C ILE A 625 -11.72 5.37 9.03
N THR A 626 -10.65 5.83 9.69
CA THR A 626 -10.64 6.02 11.15
C THR A 626 -10.75 7.47 11.58
N GLY A 627 -10.59 8.43 10.67
CA GLY A 627 -10.50 9.86 10.98
C GLY A 627 -9.24 10.26 11.75
N SER A 628 -8.29 9.33 11.94
CA SER A 628 -7.04 9.59 12.67
C SER A 628 -6.02 10.29 11.79
N LEU A 629 -5.24 11.21 12.39
CA LEU A 629 -4.15 11.90 11.70
C LEU A 629 -2.96 10.94 11.53
N ARG A 630 -2.48 10.77 10.30
CA ARG A 630 -1.29 9.98 9.99
C ARG A 630 -0.07 10.89 10.16
N THR A 631 0.74 10.63 11.18
CA THR A 631 2.01 11.35 11.39
C THR A 631 3.07 10.74 10.49
N CYS A 632 3.47 11.45 9.44
CA CYS A 632 4.69 11.14 8.70
C CYS A 632 5.88 11.42 9.61
N PHE A 633 6.52 10.39 10.14
CA PHE A 633 7.73 10.56 10.92
C PHE A 633 8.89 10.91 9.98
N THR A 634 9.46 12.08 10.24
CA THR A 634 10.71 12.60 9.70
C THR A 634 11.82 11.55 9.72
N ASN A 635 12.58 11.47 8.62
CA ASN A 635 13.83 10.73 8.47
C ASN A 635 14.67 10.73 9.76
N THR A 636 14.64 9.62 10.48
CA THR A 636 15.76 9.25 11.35
C THR A 636 16.92 8.91 10.43
N SER A 637 17.79 9.87 10.18
CA SER A 637 19.16 9.58 9.75
C SER A 637 19.77 8.62 10.77
N GLU A 638 19.83 7.33 10.41
CA GLU A 638 20.45 6.29 11.22
C GLU A 638 21.91 6.68 11.47
N ILE A 639 22.21 7.00 12.73
CA ILE A 639 23.57 7.03 13.24
C ILE A 639 23.98 5.57 13.37
N ASN A 640 24.79 5.10 12.43
CA ASN A 640 25.61 3.90 12.59
C ASN A 640 26.54 4.11 13.81
N GLY A 641 26.05 3.73 14.98
CA GLY A 641 26.81 3.67 16.23
C GLY A 641 26.85 2.22 16.70
N SER A 642 28.00 1.59 16.51
CA SER A 642 28.36 0.27 17.01
C SER A 642 27.91 0.05 18.46
N SER A 643 27.38 -1.15 18.71
CA SER A 643 27.18 -1.72 20.04
C SER A 643 28.39 -1.49 20.95
N GLU A 644 28.27 -0.57 21.90
CA GLU A 644 28.93 -0.69 23.20
C GLU A 644 28.18 0.13 24.26
N SER A 645 27.93 -0.54 25.37
CA SER A 645 27.25 -0.06 26.57
C SER A 645 27.83 1.26 27.07
N SER A 646 27.03 2.34 27.08
CA SER A 646 27.30 3.49 27.95
C SER A 646 26.01 4.00 28.59
N SER A 647 26.07 4.15 29.92
CA SER A 647 24.96 4.44 30.84
C SER A 647 24.59 5.93 30.92
N LEU A 648 24.91 6.72 29.88
CA LEU A 648 24.65 8.16 29.86
C LEU A 648 23.82 8.53 28.64
N VAL A 649 22.61 9.03 28.89
CA VAL A 649 21.67 9.51 27.88
C VAL A 649 21.48 11.02 28.06
N LEU A 650 21.48 11.76 26.95
CA LEU A 650 21.12 13.18 26.90
C LEU A 650 19.65 13.39 27.32
N ARG A 651 19.41 14.42 28.13
CA ARG A 651 18.19 14.68 28.94
C ARG A 651 16.85 14.79 28.16
N ASN A 652 16.88 14.68 26.84
CA ASN A 652 15.78 14.98 25.91
C ASN A 652 15.34 13.80 25.02
N GLN A 653 15.88 12.58 25.18
CA GLN A 653 15.57 11.44 24.29
C GLN A 653 14.87 10.25 24.98
N THR A 654 14.50 10.35 26.25
CA THR A 654 13.93 9.21 26.99
C THR A 654 12.51 8.81 26.55
N LEU A 655 11.76 9.70 25.87
CA LEU A 655 10.36 9.45 25.51
C LEU A 655 10.16 8.76 24.15
N THR A 656 11.16 8.78 23.26
CA THR A 656 11.04 8.21 21.89
C THR A 656 11.32 6.72 21.82
N VAL A 657 12.00 6.14 22.82
CA VAL A 657 12.35 4.71 22.82
C VAL A 657 11.11 3.83 23.07
N ALA A 658 10.09 4.33 23.78
CA ALA A 658 8.92 3.55 24.19
C ALA A 658 7.95 3.18 23.05
N ASN A 659 7.94 3.92 21.93
CA ASN A 659 6.98 3.72 20.83
C ASN A 659 7.57 3.08 19.56
N SER A 660 8.84 2.70 19.57
CA SER A 660 9.56 2.32 18.34
C SER A 660 9.08 1.01 17.69
N ASN A 661 8.43 0.10 18.43
CA ASN A 661 8.09 -1.23 17.91
C ASN A 661 6.62 -1.64 18.17
N SER A 662 5.67 -1.10 17.40
CA SER A 662 4.26 -1.53 17.39
C SER A 662 4.09 -3.07 17.31
N ALA A 663 4.85 -3.74 16.43
CA ALA A 663 4.85 -5.20 16.33
C ALA A 663 5.34 -5.92 17.60
N ALA A 664 6.39 -5.41 18.26
CA ALA A 664 6.91 -6.03 19.48
C ALA A 664 5.96 -5.82 20.67
N SER A 665 5.30 -4.66 20.74
CA SER A 665 4.24 -4.39 21.71
C SER A 665 3.05 -5.33 21.52
N PHE A 666 2.64 -5.60 20.27
CA PHE A 666 1.59 -6.57 19.96
C PHE A 666 1.98 -7.99 20.38
N LEU A 667 3.22 -8.42 20.12
CA LEU A 667 3.71 -9.74 20.52
C LEU A 667 3.76 -9.89 22.06
N ALA A 668 4.23 -8.85 22.77
CA ALA A 668 4.28 -8.84 24.22
C ALA A 668 2.88 -8.91 24.87
N GLY A 669 1.85 -8.36 24.20
CA GLY A 669 0.47 -8.37 24.68
C GLY A 669 -0.32 -9.66 24.39
N ARG A 670 0.27 -10.67 23.74
CA ARG A 670 -0.43 -11.92 23.44
C ARG A 670 -0.69 -12.74 24.70
N SER A 671 -1.89 -13.30 24.81
CA SER A 671 -2.25 -14.27 25.86
C SER A 671 -1.47 -15.59 25.75
N TRP A 672 -1.05 -15.96 24.53
CA TRP A 672 -0.24 -17.14 24.26
C TRP A 672 1.06 -16.73 23.54
N GLN A 673 2.20 -16.89 24.22
CA GLN A 673 3.53 -16.53 23.69
C GLN A 673 4.31 -17.75 23.14
N GLY A 674 3.61 -18.86 22.85
CA GLY A 674 4.24 -20.10 22.40
C GLY A 674 4.54 -21.05 23.55
N LEU A 675 5.62 -21.84 23.43
CA LEU A 675 6.12 -22.67 24.52
C LEU A 675 6.47 -21.76 25.69
N GLU A 676 5.66 -21.82 26.74
CA GLU A 676 5.84 -21.06 27.96
C GLU A 676 7.22 -21.38 28.52
N PRO A 677 8.17 -20.43 28.50
CA PRO A 677 9.51 -20.70 28.99
C PRO A 677 9.37 -20.89 30.50
N ARG A 678 9.41 -22.14 30.95
CA ARG A 678 9.41 -22.49 32.38
C ARG A 678 10.77 -22.18 32.98
N LEU A 679 11.10 -20.88 32.99
CA LEU A 679 12.36 -20.33 33.47
C LEU A 679 12.56 -20.76 34.93
N GLY A 680 13.54 -21.65 35.15
CA GLY A 680 13.84 -22.19 36.47
C GLY A 680 13.21 -23.56 36.80
N GLU A 681 12.21 -24.03 36.04
CA GLU A 681 11.63 -25.38 36.23
C GLU A 681 12.21 -26.43 35.27
N THR A 682 12.72 -26.00 34.12
CA THR A 682 13.43 -26.88 33.19
C THR A 682 14.94 -26.83 33.49
N PRO A 683 15.58 -27.95 33.83
CA PRO A 683 17.02 -27.97 34.05
C PRO A 683 17.73 -27.59 32.77
N VAL A 684 18.78 -26.76 32.87
CA VAL A 684 19.57 -26.34 31.71
C VAL A 684 20.30 -27.55 31.14
N VAL A 685 19.80 -28.07 30.02
CA VAL A 685 20.46 -29.14 29.25
C VAL A 685 21.43 -28.49 28.26
N LYS A 686 22.62 -29.07 28.08
CA LYS A 686 23.52 -28.63 27.01
C LYS A 686 22.80 -28.77 25.67
N ALA A 687 22.96 -27.77 24.80
CA ALA A 687 22.43 -27.82 23.44
C ALA A 687 22.95 -29.10 22.76
N VAL A 688 22.02 -29.94 22.30
CA VAL A 688 22.33 -31.13 21.52
C VAL A 688 22.30 -30.73 20.05
N GLU A 689 23.27 -31.21 19.28
CA GLU A 689 23.27 -31.02 17.84
C GLU A 689 22.00 -31.64 17.24
N GLY A 690 21.23 -30.85 16.51
CA GLY A 690 19.99 -31.32 15.88
C GLY A 690 20.30 -32.19 14.66
N ARG A 691 19.31 -32.99 14.24
CA ARG A 691 19.44 -33.80 13.02
C ARG A 691 19.70 -32.89 11.82
N ARG A 692 20.69 -33.24 11.02
CA ARG A 692 21.07 -32.52 9.80
C ARG A 692 20.57 -33.29 8.57
N GLY A 693 20.05 -32.60 7.56
CA GLY A 693 19.57 -33.22 6.32
C GLY A 693 18.19 -32.74 5.88
N ILE A 694 17.68 -33.32 4.79
CA ILE A 694 16.34 -33.07 4.24
C ILE A 694 15.32 -33.95 4.95
N ALA A 695 14.08 -33.48 5.14
CA ALA A 695 13.07 -34.22 5.90
C ALA A 695 12.73 -35.62 5.36
N ILE A 696 13.10 -35.91 4.11
CA ILE A 696 12.96 -37.23 3.47
C ILE A 696 14.11 -38.20 3.80
N ALA A 697 15.27 -37.69 4.25
CA ALA A 697 16.42 -38.47 4.69
C ALA A 697 17.38 -37.57 5.51
N TYR A 698 17.39 -37.72 6.82
CA TYR A 698 18.40 -37.08 7.66
C TYR A 698 19.73 -37.83 7.54
N GLU A 699 20.85 -37.12 7.66
CA GLU A 699 22.21 -37.67 7.55
C GLU A 699 22.47 -38.80 8.57
N GLU A 700 21.75 -38.81 9.69
CA GLU A 700 21.83 -39.83 10.74
C GLU A 700 20.82 -40.99 10.58
N GLU A 701 19.85 -40.88 9.66
CA GLU A 701 18.89 -41.95 9.38
C GLU A 701 19.52 -42.99 8.45
N GLY A 702 20.04 -44.06 9.04
CA GLY A 702 20.68 -45.18 8.34
C GLY A 702 21.90 -45.76 9.05
N VAL A 703 22.38 -45.12 10.12
CA VAL A 703 23.55 -45.57 10.90
C VAL A 703 23.11 -45.88 12.34
N GLY A 704 22.39 -46.97 12.53
CA GLY A 704 21.88 -47.38 13.85
C GLY A 704 21.52 -48.86 13.95
N ASN A 705 22.53 -49.65 14.34
CA ASN A 705 22.51 -50.92 15.08
C ASN A 705 21.57 -52.06 14.64
N GLU A 706 22.17 -53.12 14.08
CA GLU A 706 21.61 -54.48 14.00
C GLU A 706 21.47 -55.19 15.37
N ASP A 707 21.88 -54.56 16.48
CA ASP A 707 21.84 -55.17 17.81
C ASP A 707 20.77 -54.51 18.71
N THR A 708 19.49 -54.82 18.49
CA THR A 708 18.49 -54.96 19.57
C THR A 708 17.15 -55.47 19.00
N LEU A 709 16.97 -56.79 19.07
CA LEU A 709 15.67 -57.46 19.05
C LEU A 709 15.02 -57.42 20.44
#